data_AF-A0A934X260-F1
#
_entry.id   AF-A0A934X260-F1
#
_cell.length_a   1.000
_cell.length_b   1.000
_cell.length_c   1.000
_cell.angle_alpha   90.00
_cell.angle_beta   90.00
_cell.angle_gamma   90.00
#
_symmetry.space_group_name_H-M   'P 1'
#
loop_
_entity.id
_entity.type
_entity.pdbx_description
1 polymer ?
#
loop_
_entity_poly.entity_id
_entity_poly.type
_entity_poly.pdbx_seq_one_letter_code
_entity_poly.pdbx_strand_id
1 'polypeptide(L)'
;MPDKSLGRGGLRVSYPSTHTVGVPVPRKDRDLGAVDTHAILLEALRDNDFEKVDEFTLTPEVRRDRDPLPRDPGKLTMELDVEGEQDAVVLVEKDGCYSWHLPTGDKARRRGLPGEKRAVRFDIDLAVSDAAYANRRVERGLDDGPRTRGLFGDLLAGAVRVVVMKFAAPLLVGAAVGFLERHVEPGIVHITAPDPATWQRVERLDQLGLPTDRPVRILLFIHGTFSSTLSAFGSMAVSDNGARFLESALRQYDAVIGFDHPTLSVDPMVNATDLLTRVSSVTNGVSFDVITHSRGGLTTRSFAEYVLPGSGWNGRVEKAVFVAATNNGTHLADTDRWYDLIDIATNLTMVGAGVLAAMPGGAPVAAVVAGVVKGLGALVKYLGAYAVEEDGVPGLAAMRPGGPFVTGINQTQPGQPTPGTPWFVAKSNFHVTVGDDSHRPPEFPKELAVRLAEGLVDQVFRGDNDLVVDCESMGSIDAAVGGGFVADTYDFESNDVVYHGNYFLQPDFVRRMTDWLLWRVEAAMAEPPEAAAEPPEEAAEPPEVVRGIDFGEPPPPAAPPPPVRGVDVPADPGAPPAAPNVAEATLLASMTAKPSVGVPTALRVALSRKELHVAAGEVGAVGGFVAPADRPLAVNVAASANARVGLAPDQLGEFATDSFQLPPGGGTSELEFFVEAQAAGPVTVTVVVQDGVKWLKSLALTATAGAPVAPVAAAVFAAPGPLQPEVLASASTPLPASADQPDFEDYFTIQVQEARFGADTKFLYVVSCPRLGISERFESLPLRARSDYIAATLADVKRAWDDHGAGAAYLETLQDIGADLFGTLFPEDLRALLWANRSKLAPMVLRADEPDVPWELIHLKPANGTRQKAPAFLGQLGMLRWPFDGYPQATLRARPGRVRVLCPDRAGPAAPGAGVRKEADFLEQRLGASSLPGTEAALRTLLRGGDFDLLHFSGHGVADPKDIGSAKLLLTQVLEGGGAVKLRYLTARAVEQNARLRRDDGSGPLVVLNACQLGRGGDQLTGSGGFAKAFLSTGAAAYVAALWSIHDTPAHDFVTSFYDRLLAGDTVAESAAAAREKARAAGDATWLSYVIYARPDARLVTQ
;
A
#
# COMPACT_ATOMS: atom_id res chain seq x y z
N MET A 1 -49.31 10.62 -26.80
CA MET A 1 -49.24 10.53 -25.31
C MET A 1 -49.24 11.94 -24.77
N PRO A 2 -49.81 12.24 -23.59
CA PRO A 2 -49.64 13.54 -22.95
C PRO A 2 -48.33 13.49 -22.14
N ASP A 3 -47.22 13.84 -22.79
CA ASP A 3 -45.92 13.99 -22.11
C ASP A 3 -46.00 15.11 -21.07
N LYS A 4 -46.02 14.74 -19.79
CA LYS A 4 -45.76 15.66 -18.68
C LYS A 4 -44.26 15.61 -18.38
N SER A 5 -43.48 16.42 -19.09
CA SER A 5 -42.05 16.50 -18.85
C SER A 5 -41.72 17.27 -17.57
N LEU A 6 -40.89 16.67 -16.71
CA LEU A 6 -40.22 17.37 -15.62
C LEU A 6 -38.77 17.63 -16.03
N GLY A 7 -38.25 18.81 -15.66
CA GLY A 7 -36.93 19.26 -16.06
C GLY A 7 -36.30 20.25 -15.08
N ARG A 8 -35.37 19.74 -14.27
CA ARG A 8 -34.38 20.52 -13.51
C ARG A 8 -33.00 19.88 -13.74
N GLY A 9 -31.94 20.68 -13.69
CA GLY A 9 -30.56 20.17 -13.66
C GLY A 9 -30.06 19.36 -14.86
N GLY A 10 -30.77 19.32 -16.00
CA GLY A 10 -30.41 18.48 -17.16
C GLY A 10 -31.10 17.11 -17.20
N LEU A 11 -31.99 16.82 -16.23
CA LEU A 11 -32.87 15.66 -16.25
C LEU A 11 -34.09 15.91 -17.15
N ARG A 12 -34.49 14.92 -17.94
CA ARG A 12 -35.73 14.85 -18.71
C ARG A 12 -36.50 13.61 -18.25
N VAL A 13 -37.68 13.80 -17.65
CA VAL A 13 -38.55 12.68 -17.22
C VAL A 13 -39.80 12.63 -18.08
N SER A 14 -40.13 11.47 -18.66
CA SER A 14 -41.46 11.17 -19.20
C SER A 14 -42.07 10.00 -18.44
N TYR A 15 -43.35 10.12 -18.10
CA TYR A 15 -44.07 9.14 -17.29
C TYR A 15 -45.53 9.03 -17.76
N PRO A 16 -46.24 7.94 -17.41
CA PRO A 16 -47.56 7.66 -17.95
C PRO A 16 -48.61 8.63 -17.42
N SER A 17 -49.59 8.97 -18.26
CA SER A 17 -50.74 9.79 -17.84
C SER A 17 -51.72 9.08 -16.88
N THR A 18 -51.37 7.88 -16.42
CA THR A 18 -52.05 7.15 -15.34
C THR A 18 -51.38 7.35 -13.99
N HIS A 19 -50.35 8.21 -13.92
CA HIS A 19 -49.63 8.57 -12.71
C HIS A 19 -49.60 10.09 -12.54
N THR A 20 -49.51 10.53 -11.29
CA THR A 20 -49.22 11.91 -10.90
C THR A 20 -47.85 11.99 -10.27
N VAL A 21 -47.17 13.14 -10.40
CA VAL A 21 -45.92 13.40 -9.68
C VAL A 21 -46.19 14.36 -8.53
N GLY A 22 -45.68 14.00 -7.35
CA GLY A 22 -45.69 14.80 -6.14
C GLY A 22 -44.29 15.08 -5.60
N VAL A 23 -44.22 16.02 -4.66
CA VAL A 23 -43.01 16.26 -3.85
C VAL A 23 -42.87 15.13 -2.83
N PRO A 24 -41.67 14.58 -2.58
CA PRO A 24 -41.46 13.58 -1.54
C PRO A 24 -41.87 14.13 -0.18
N VAL A 25 -42.74 13.42 0.52
CA VAL A 25 -43.07 13.72 1.92
C VAL A 25 -42.16 12.86 2.81
N PRO A 26 -41.58 13.41 3.90
CA PRO A 26 -40.90 12.60 4.90
C PRO A 26 -41.86 11.55 5.45
N ARG A 27 -41.55 10.27 5.24
CA ARG A 27 -42.35 9.17 5.78
C ARG A 27 -42.12 9.13 7.28
N LYS A 28 -43.17 9.41 8.06
CA LYS A 28 -43.26 8.98 9.46
C LYS A 28 -43.70 7.51 9.57
N ASP A 29 -43.57 6.75 8.48
CA ASP A 29 -44.14 5.42 8.32
C ASP A 29 -43.28 4.37 9.01
N ARG A 30 -43.29 4.42 10.35
CA ARG A 30 -43.13 3.30 11.29
C ARG A 30 -43.26 3.82 12.72
N ASP A 31 -43.89 3.03 13.57
CA ASP A 31 -43.82 3.19 15.05
C ASP A 31 -42.43 2.80 15.61
N LEU A 32 -41.37 2.86 14.79
CA LEU A 32 -39.98 2.51 15.09
C LEU A 32 -39.12 3.78 15.18
N GLY A 33 -39.43 4.61 16.17
CA GLY A 33 -38.57 5.73 16.60
C GLY A 33 -38.67 7.01 15.76
N ALA A 34 -37.99 8.06 16.23
CA ALA A 34 -38.02 9.41 15.65
C ALA A 34 -36.93 9.66 14.59
N VAL A 35 -36.33 8.59 14.03
CA VAL A 35 -35.12 8.66 13.20
C VAL A 35 -35.48 8.45 11.72
N ASP A 36 -35.16 9.43 10.87
CA ASP A 36 -35.37 9.34 9.42
C ASP A 36 -34.24 8.51 8.78
N THR A 37 -34.44 7.19 8.70
CA THR A 37 -33.47 6.26 8.11
C THR A 37 -33.27 6.47 6.60
N HIS A 38 -34.25 7.05 5.90
CA HIS A 38 -34.12 7.42 4.49
C HIS A 38 -33.17 8.60 4.32
N ALA A 39 -33.29 9.64 5.16
CA ALA A 39 -32.34 10.75 5.18
C ALA A 39 -30.92 10.28 5.51
N ILE A 40 -30.76 9.33 6.45
CA ILE A 40 -29.45 8.72 6.78
C ILE A 40 -28.87 7.97 5.57
N LEU A 41 -29.67 7.20 4.83
CA LEU A 41 -29.21 6.52 3.60
C LEU A 41 -28.74 7.53 2.55
N LEU A 42 -29.50 8.61 2.31
CA LEU A 42 -29.12 9.63 1.33
C LEU A 42 -27.86 10.41 1.74
N GLU A 43 -27.67 10.68 3.04
CA GLU A 43 -26.46 11.30 3.56
C GLU A 43 -25.25 10.38 3.38
N ALA A 44 -25.37 9.10 3.74
CA ALA A 44 -24.33 8.10 3.56
C ALA A 44 -23.97 7.88 2.08
N LEU A 45 -24.95 7.98 1.16
CA LEU A 45 -24.69 7.96 -0.28
C LEU A 45 -23.98 9.23 -0.76
N ARG A 46 -24.37 10.41 -0.26
CA ARG A 46 -23.71 11.68 -0.60
C ARG A 46 -22.25 11.70 -0.16
N ASP A 47 -21.95 11.19 1.03
CA ASP A 47 -20.59 11.03 1.55
C ASP A 47 -19.79 9.96 0.78
N ASN A 48 -20.46 9.19 -0.09
CA ASN A 48 -19.89 8.30 -1.10
C ASN A 48 -20.01 8.87 -2.52
N ASP A 49 -19.69 10.15 -2.73
CA ASP A 49 -19.67 10.85 -4.04
C ASP A 49 -20.95 10.77 -4.90
N PHE A 50 -22.12 10.40 -4.35
CA PHE A 50 -23.39 10.47 -5.11
C PHE A 50 -24.01 11.86 -4.99
N GLU A 51 -24.05 12.60 -6.10
CA GLU A 51 -24.75 13.88 -6.18
C GLU A 51 -26.22 13.63 -6.55
N LYS A 52 -27.15 13.91 -5.62
CA LYS A 52 -28.59 13.85 -5.88
C LYS A 52 -29.01 14.96 -6.84
N VAL A 53 -29.51 14.57 -8.01
CA VAL A 53 -29.96 15.47 -9.08
C VAL A 53 -31.40 15.91 -8.87
N ASP A 54 -32.29 14.96 -8.58
CA ASP A 54 -33.71 15.23 -8.31
C ASP A 54 -34.32 14.12 -7.42
N GLU A 55 -35.44 14.43 -6.77
CA GLU A 55 -36.20 13.49 -5.95
C GLU A 55 -37.71 13.78 -6.07
N PHE A 56 -38.49 12.77 -6.45
CA PHE A 56 -39.94 12.93 -6.66
C PHE A 56 -40.72 11.65 -6.35
N THR A 57 -42.02 11.79 -6.08
CA THR A 57 -42.93 10.66 -5.89
C THR A 57 -43.81 10.48 -7.12
N LEU A 58 -43.95 9.25 -7.63
CA LEU A 58 -44.92 8.85 -8.64
C LEU A 58 -46.06 8.08 -7.97
N THR A 59 -47.29 8.58 -8.11
CA THR A 59 -48.50 7.97 -7.52
C THR A 59 -49.52 7.63 -8.62
N PRO A 60 -49.99 6.38 -8.73
CA PRO A 60 -51.05 6.01 -9.68
C PRO A 60 -52.33 6.84 -9.47
N GLU A 61 -52.95 7.28 -10.56
CA GLU A 61 -54.26 7.93 -10.54
C GLU A 61 -55.35 6.88 -10.23
N VAL A 62 -56.04 7.02 -9.10
CA VAL A 62 -57.17 6.15 -8.73
C VAL A 62 -58.31 6.32 -9.72
N ARG A 63 -58.47 5.34 -10.63
CA ARG A 63 -59.63 5.26 -11.54
C ARG A 63 -60.75 4.44 -10.95
N ARG A 64 -61.98 4.72 -11.40
CA ARG A 64 -63.15 3.89 -11.06
C ARG A 64 -63.15 2.65 -11.95
N ASP A 65 -63.59 1.52 -11.39
CA ASP A 65 -63.65 0.15 -11.92
C ASP A 65 -64.29 -0.10 -13.31
N ARG A 66 -64.65 0.95 -14.05
CA ARG A 66 -65.40 0.87 -15.32
C ARG A 66 -64.70 1.50 -16.52
N ASP A 67 -63.50 2.08 -16.35
CA ASP A 67 -62.70 2.55 -17.47
C ASP A 67 -61.97 1.38 -18.16
N PRO A 68 -61.85 1.37 -19.51
CA PRO A 68 -61.12 0.33 -20.21
C PRO A 68 -59.62 0.36 -19.86
N LEU A 69 -59.05 -0.83 -19.64
CA LEU A 69 -57.62 -1.00 -19.36
C LEU A 69 -56.76 -0.33 -20.44
N PRO A 70 -55.77 0.51 -20.07
CA PRO A 70 -54.80 1.06 -21.00
C PRO A 70 -54.03 -0.07 -21.72
N ARG A 71 -53.89 0.05 -23.04
CA ARG A 71 -53.27 -0.98 -23.89
C ARG A 71 -51.74 -1.07 -23.78
N ASP A 72 -51.12 -0.14 -23.08
CA ASP A 72 -49.67 0.06 -23.09
C ASP A 72 -49.15 0.05 -21.64
N PRO A 73 -48.14 -0.76 -21.31
CA PRO A 73 -47.38 -0.62 -20.07
C PRO A 73 -46.94 0.83 -19.90
N GLY A 74 -47.32 1.44 -18.78
CA GLY A 74 -46.87 2.79 -18.50
C GLY A 74 -45.37 2.78 -18.21
N LYS A 75 -44.53 3.34 -19.07
CA LYS A 75 -43.08 3.36 -18.85
C LYS A 75 -42.60 4.69 -18.27
N LEU A 76 -41.81 4.63 -17.21
CA LEU A 76 -40.99 5.75 -16.72
C LEU A 76 -39.70 5.79 -17.54
N THR A 77 -39.53 6.83 -18.33
CA THR A 77 -38.28 7.10 -19.05
C THR A 77 -37.61 8.32 -18.42
N MET A 78 -36.34 8.19 -18.07
CA MET A 78 -35.52 9.30 -17.57
C MET A 78 -34.28 9.43 -18.43
N GLU A 79 -33.88 10.64 -18.77
CA GLU A 79 -32.68 10.92 -19.55
C GLU A 79 -31.94 12.09 -18.88
N LEU A 80 -30.71 11.84 -18.44
CA LEU A 80 -29.90 12.78 -17.69
C LEU A 80 -28.63 13.13 -18.47
N ASP A 81 -28.39 14.40 -18.71
CA ASP A 81 -27.11 14.86 -19.28
C ASP A 81 -26.01 14.82 -18.21
N VAL A 82 -24.92 14.09 -18.47
CA VAL A 82 -23.73 13.98 -17.61
C VAL A 82 -22.45 14.33 -18.37
N GLU A 83 -21.38 14.68 -17.66
CA GLU A 83 -20.05 14.86 -18.24
C GLU A 83 -19.39 13.51 -18.59
N GLY A 84 -18.39 13.49 -19.47
CA GLY A 84 -17.78 12.26 -20.01
C GLY A 84 -17.16 11.33 -18.97
N GLU A 85 -16.67 11.92 -17.87
CA GLU A 85 -16.13 11.21 -16.69
C GLU A 85 -17.16 11.02 -15.57
N GLN A 86 -18.44 11.17 -15.84
CA GLN A 86 -19.55 10.89 -14.91
C GLN A 86 -20.44 9.78 -15.46
N ASP A 87 -21.12 9.06 -14.57
CA ASP A 87 -22.28 8.22 -14.90
C ASP A 87 -23.38 8.44 -13.85
N ALA A 88 -24.53 7.77 -14.00
CA ALA A 88 -25.68 7.96 -13.11
C ALA A 88 -26.38 6.65 -12.74
N VAL A 89 -27.15 6.70 -11.66
CA VAL A 89 -28.03 5.64 -11.18
C VAL A 89 -29.34 6.23 -10.64
N VAL A 90 -30.37 5.40 -10.59
CA VAL A 90 -31.64 5.74 -9.95
C VAL A 90 -31.89 4.75 -8.81
N LEU A 91 -32.22 5.27 -7.64
CA LEU A 91 -32.69 4.48 -6.50
C LEU A 91 -34.21 4.69 -6.36
N VAL A 92 -34.97 3.60 -6.39
CA VAL A 92 -36.41 3.61 -6.18
C VAL A 92 -36.72 3.09 -4.77
N GLU A 93 -37.59 3.78 -4.04
CA GLU A 93 -38.16 3.34 -2.77
C GLU A 93 -39.67 3.14 -2.93
N LYS A 94 -40.17 1.98 -2.52
CA LYS A 94 -41.59 1.67 -2.39
C LYS A 94 -41.83 1.03 -1.04
N ASP A 95 -42.69 1.66 -0.25
CA ASP A 95 -43.14 1.17 1.06
C ASP A 95 -42.01 0.65 1.94
N GLY A 96 -40.88 1.38 1.97
CA GLY A 96 -39.67 1.05 2.74
C GLY A 96 -38.72 0.04 2.09
N CYS A 97 -39.06 -0.50 0.92
CA CYS A 97 -38.22 -1.41 0.13
C CYS A 97 -37.49 -0.62 -0.98
N TYR A 98 -36.20 -0.88 -1.19
CA TYR A 98 -35.30 -0.14 -2.07
C TYR A 98 -34.80 -0.96 -3.27
N SER A 99 -34.52 -0.32 -4.42
CA SER A 99 -33.86 -0.97 -5.56
C SER A 99 -33.09 -0.02 -6.49
N TRP A 100 -31.99 -0.53 -7.03
CA TRP A 100 -31.06 0.18 -7.89
C TRP A 100 -31.30 -0.08 -9.38
N HIS A 101 -31.63 0.99 -10.11
CA HIS A 101 -31.80 1.00 -11.55
C HIS A 101 -30.60 1.67 -12.22
N LEU A 102 -29.84 0.88 -12.99
CA LEU A 102 -28.69 1.34 -13.77
C LEU A 102 -29.11 1.82 -15.17
N PRO A 103 -28.27 2.54 -15.93
CA PRO A 103 -28.70 3.09 -17.22
C PRO A 103 -28.91 2.02 -18.30
N THR A 104 -29.83 2.24 -19.23
CA THR A 104 -30.07 1.39 -20.41
C THR A 104 -29.22 1.83 -21.60
N GLY A 105 -28.66 0.85 -22.33
CA GLY A 105 -27.76 1.08 -23.46
C GLY A 105 -26.72 -0.03 -23.60
N ASP A 106 -25.95 0.03 -24.69
CA ASP A 106 -25.01 -1.02 -25.11
C ASP A 106 -23.92 -1.30 -24.07
N LYS A 107 -23.55 -2.59 -23.87
CA LYS A 107 -22.56 -3.00 -22.85
C LYS A 107 -21.14 -2.50 -23.17
N ALA A 108 -20.84 -2.24 -24.44
CA ALA A 108 -19.56 -1.72 -24.91
C ALA A 108 -19.47 -0.18 -24.82
N ARG A 109 -19.72 0.40 -23.65
CA ARG A 109 -19.71 1.86 -23.45
C ARG A 109 -18.31 2.45 -23.66
N ARG A 110 -18.08 3.03 -24.84
CA ARG A 110 -17.00 4.01 -25.03
C ARG A 110 -17.34 5.25 -24.20
N ARG A 111 -16.66 5.43 -23.07
CA ARG A 111 -16.76 6.67 -22.28
C ARG A 111 -16.26 7.84 -23.12
N GLY A 112 -16.90 8.99 -22.95
CA GLY A 112 -16.50 10.23 -23.61
C GLY A 112 -15.19 10.76 -23.04
N LEU A 113 -14.50 11.61 -23.79
CA LEU A 113 -13.31 12.29 -23.30
C LEU A 113 -13.68 13.37 -22.26
N PRO A 114 -12.74 13.80 -21.39
CA PRO A 114 -13.00 14.89 -20.45
C PRO A 114 -13.52 16.14 -21.16
N GLY A 115 -14.70 16.63 -20.76
CA GLY A 115 -15.41 17.77 -21.36
C GLY A 115 -16.42 17.41 -22.47
N GLU A 116 -16.58 16.13 -22.82
CA GLU A 116 -17.67 15.65 -23.69
C GLU A 116 -18.94 15.41 -22.86
N LYS A 117 -20.11 15.89 -23.31
CA LYS A 117 -21.39 15.62 -22.61
C LYS A 117 -22.12 14.46 -23.27
N ARG A 118 -22.72 13.58 -22.44
CA ARG A 118 -23.52 12.45 -22.91
C ARG A 118 -24.83 12.34 -22.14
N ALA A 119 -25.87 11.88 -22.82
CA ALA A 119 -27.13 11.52 -22.19
C ALA A 119 -27.05 10.10 -21.61
N VAL A 120 -27.50 9.95 -20.35
CA VAL A 120 -27.62 8.68 -19.64
C VAL A 120 -29.10 8.38 -19.46
N ARG A 121 -29.56 7.28 -20.06
CA ARG A 121 -30.98 6.92 -20.11
C ARG A 121 -31.31 5.85 -19.09
N PHE A 122 -32.48 5.95 -18.47
CA PHE A 122 -33.12 4.93 -17.65
C PHE A 122 -34.51 4.66 -18.18
N ASP A 123 -34.88 3.39 -18.13
CA ASP A 123 -36.15 2.86 -18.61
C ASP A 123 -36.64 1.92 -17.50
N ILE A 124 -37.77 2.23 -16.87
CA ILE A 124 -38.39 1.45 -15.79
C ILE A 124 -39.86 1.30 -16.13
N ASP A 125 -40.41 0.09 -16.18
CA ASP A 125 -41.85 -0.09 -16.44
C ASP A 125 -42.65 0.16 -15.15
N LEU A 126 -43.86 0.68 -15.29
CA LEU A 126 -44.83 0.89 -14.21
C LEU A 126 -46.07 0.02 -14.48
N ALA A 127 -46.57 -0.62 -13.43
CA ALA A 127 -47.87 -1.27 -13.45
C ALA A 127 -48.97 -0.22 -13.54
N VAL A 128 -50.00 -0.52 -14.33
CA VAL A 128 -51.14 0.38 -14.53
C VAL A 128 -52.35 -0.04 -13.68
N SER A 129 -52.30 -1.24 -13.08
CA SER A 129 -53.21 -1.76 -12.05
C SER A 129 -52.61 -3.02 -11.41
N ASP A 130 -53.13 -3.41 -10.24
CA ASP A 130 -52.68 -4.61 -9.52
C ASP A 130 -52.94 -5.90 -10.33
N ALA A 131 -54.05 -5.96 -11.08
CA ALA A 131 -54.33 -7.06 -12.00
C ALA A 131 -53.35 -7.14 -13.18
N ALA A 132 -52.85 -6.00 -13.67
CA ALA A 132 -51.83 -5.97 -14.72
C ALA A 132 -50.44 -6.37 -14.20
N TYR A 133 -50.15 -6.10 -12.92
CA TYR A 133 -48.97 -6.59 -12.22
C TYR A 133 -49.01 -8.11 -12.05
N ALA A 134 -50.13 -8.65 -11.53
CA ALA A 134 -50.33 -10.09 -11.33
C ALA A 134 -50.21 -10.91 -12.63
N ASN A 135 -50.82 -10.46 -13.73
CA ASN A 135 -50.76 -11.21 -15.01
C ASN A 135 -49.35 -11.24 -15.62
N ARG A 136 -48.62 -10.11 -15.62
CA ARG A 136 -47.28 -10.06 -16.25
C ARG A 136 -46.21 -10.81 -15.47
N ARG A 137 -46.46 -11.06 -14.18
CA ARG A 137 -45.65 -11.93 -13.30
C ARG A 137 -45.73 -13.41 -13.72
N VAL A 138 -46.89 -13.88 -14.19
CA VAL A 138 -47.09 -15.29 -14.61
C VAL A 138 -46.31 -15.63 -15.88
N GLU A 139 -46.15 -14.68 -16.80
CA GLU A 139 -45.45 -14.88 -18.09
C GLU A 139 -43.91 -15.00 -17.97
N ARG A 140 -43.31 -14.76 -16.79
CA ARG A 140 -41.85 -14.82 -16.57
C ARG A 140 -41.35 -16.13 -15.95
N GLY A 141 -42.23 -17.10 -15.70
CA GLY A 141 -41.83 -18.40 -15.17
C GLY A 141 -41.18 -19.30 -16.23
N LEU A 142 -39.96 -19.75 -15.94
CA LEU A 142 -39.29 -20.93 -16.57
C LEU A 142 -38.74 -20.79 -18.01
N ASP A 143 -37.93 -19.76 -18.32
CA ASP A 143 -37.04 -19.79 -19.51
C ASP A 143 -35.75 -18.96 -19.34
N ASP A 144 -34.66 -19.39 -20.00
CA ASP A 144 -33.30 -18.80 -19.99
C ASP A 144 -33.21 -17.48 -20.82
N GLY A 145 -34.10 -16.53 -20.55
CA GLY A 145 -34.06 -15.19 -21.14
C GLY A 145 -33.04 -14.26 -20.44
N PRO A 146 -32.49 -13.25 -21.14
CA PRO A 146 -31.62 -12.26 -20.51
C PRO A 146 -32.40 -11.44 -19.47
N ARG A 147 -32.12 -11.69 -18.19
CA ARG A 147 -32.85 -11.09 -17.06
C ARG A 147 -32.55 -9.60 -16.92
N THR A 148 -33.60 -8.80 -16.72
CA THR A 148 -33.52 -7.36 -16.47
C THR A 148 -33.94 -7.01 -15.03
N ARG A 149 -32.90 -6.86 -14.19
CA ARG A 149 -32.73 -5.89 -13.10
C ARG A 149 -33.71 -5.88 -11.91
N GLY A 150 -33.20 -6.36 -10.76
CA GLY A 150 -33.49 -5.84 -9.44
C GLY A 150 -34.73 -6.41 -8.73
N LEU A 151 -34.85 -6.10 -7.44
CA LEU A 151 -35.83 -6.67 -6.51
C LEU A 151 -37.30 -6.41 -6.88
N PHE A 152 -37.53 -5.44 -7.77
CA PHE A 152 -38.83 -5.00 -8.29
C PHE A 152 -39.16 -5.62 -9.65
N GLY A 153 -38.21 -6.31 -10.27
CA GLY A 153 -38.22 -6.57 -11.70
C GLY A 153 -38.39 -5.27 -12.51
N ASP A 154 -38.81 -5.41 -13.76
CA ASP A 154 -39.02 -4.24 -14.60
C ASP A 154 -40.25 -3.41 -14.20
N LEU A 155 -41.18 -3.90 -13.35
CA LEU A 155 -42.55 -3.38 -13.24
C LEU A 155 -42.95 -2.86 -11.84
N LEU A 156 -42.98 -1.53 -11.67
CA LEU A 156 -43.35 -0.87 -10.40
C LEU A 156 -44.87 -0.66 -10.23
N ALA A 157 -45.49 -1.25 -9.21
CA ALA A 157 -46.89 -0.99 -8.82
C ALA A 157 -47.00 -0.14 -7.55
N GLY A 158 -48.02 0.71 -7.44
CA GLY A 158 -48.27 1.55 -6.27
C GLY A 158 -47.52 2.89 -6.28
N ALA A 159 -47.55 3.62 -5.17
CA ALA A 159 -46.82 4.89 -5.04
C ALA A 159 -45.33 4.63 -4.77
N VAL A 160 -44.45 5.25 -5.56
CA VAL A 160 -42.99 5.07 -5.47
C VAL A 160 -42.26 6.40 -5.35
N ARG A 161 -41.20 6.45 -4.57
CA ARG A 161 -40.24 7.55 -4.50
C ARG A 161 -39.06 7.23 -5.41
N VAL A 162 -38.65 8.19 -6.23
CA VAL A 162 -37.56 8.06 -7.19
C VAL A 162 -36.47 9.07 -6.84
N VAL A 163 -35.25 8.59 -6.61
CA VAL A 163 -34.06 9.38 -6.34
C VAL A 163 -33.09 9.25 -7.51
N VAL A 164 -32.83 10.34 -8.22
CA VAL A 164 -31.89 10.34 -9.36
C VAL A 164 -30.54 10.86 -8.90
N MET A 165 -29.46 10.10 -9.12
CA MET A 165 -28.12 10.44 -8.65
C MET A 165 -27.08 10.29 -9.76
N LYS A 166 -26.05 11.15 -9.77
CA LYS A 166 -24.86 11.02 -10.62
C LYS A 166 -23.59 10.92 -9.77
N PHE A 167 -22.52 10.39 -10.34
CA PHE A 167 -21.26 10.17 -9.64
C PHE A 167 -20.07 10.23 -10.61
N ALA A 168 -18.85 10.41 -10.07
CA ALA A 168 -17.62 10.41 -10.86
C ALA A 168 -17.17 8.97 -11.23
N ALA A 169 -16.84 8.78 -12.50
CA ALA A 169 -16.41 7.53 -13.11
C ALA A 169 -15.19 7.75 -14.05
N PRO A 170 -14.01 8.12 -13.51
CA PRO A 170 -12.81 8.41 -14.30
C PRO A 170 -12.32 7.17 -15.08
N LEU A 171 -11.56 7.41 -16.15
CA LEU A 171 -11.11 6.35 -17.07
C LEU A 171 -9.91 5.58 -16.49
N LEU A 172 -10.19 4.51 -15.73
CA LEU A 172 -9.21 3.65 -15.08
C LEU A 172 -8.84 2.45 -15.97
N VAL A 173 -7.67 2.51 -16.61
CA VAL A 173 -7.11 1.36 -17.35
C VAL A 173 -6.49 0.37 -16.36
N GLY A 174 -7.07 -0.83 -16.22
CA GLY A 174 -6.55 -1.90 -15.36
C GLY A 174 -6.72 -1.71 -13.85
N ALA A 175 -7.24 -0.55 -13.39
CA ALA A 175 -7.28 -0.17 -11.97
C ALA A 175 -8.70 0.06 -11.40
N ALA A 176 -9.76 -0.31 -12.13
CA ALA A 176 -11.16 -0.08 -11.72
C ALA A 176 -11.50 -0.69 -10.34
N VAL A 177 -10.84 -1.80 -9.98
CA VAL A 177 -11.04 -2.56 -8.75
C VAL A 177 -10.54 -1.82 -7.50
N GLY A 178 -9.35 -1.22 -7.56
CA GLY A 178 -8.77 -0.48 -6.42
C GLY A 178 -9.51 0.82 -6.08
N PHE A 179 -10.29 1.36 -7.03
CA PHE A 179 -11.13 2.54 -6.81
C PHE A 179 -12.39 2.24 -5.99
N LEU A 180 -12.81 0.97 -5.91
CA LEU A 180 -14.03 0.55 -5.22
C LEU A 180 -13.96 0.88 -3.72
N GLU A 181 -12.97 0.33 -3.03
CA GLU A 181 -12.85 0.42 -1.58
C GLU A 181 -11.71 1.33 -1.13
N ARG A 182 -11.37 2.35 -1.94
CA ARG A 182 -10.36 3.36 -1.59
C ARG A 182 -10.65 4.16 -0.30
N HIS A 183 -11.87 4.04 0.24
CA HIS A 183 -12.33 4.66 1.49
C HIS A 183 -12.44 3.64 2.65
N VAL A 184 -12.06 2.37 2.42
CA VAL A 184 -11.91 1.38 3.48
C VAL A 184 -10.52 1.54 4.07
N GLU A 185 -10.48 1.79 5.37
CA GLU A 185 -9.26 1.74 6.16
C GLU A 185 -9.07 0.28 6.63
N PRO A 186 -7.99 -0.43 6.26
CA PRO A 186 -7.68 -1.78 6.76
C PRO A 186 -6.93 -1.72 8.10
N GLY A 187 -7.15 -2.62 9.04
CA GLY A 187 -6.55 -2.52 10.39
C GLY A 187 -7.30 -3.19 11.53
N ILE A 188 -6.72 -3.14 12.73
CA ILE A 188 -7.28 -3.74 13.94
C ILE A 188 -8.17 -2.71 14.65
N VAL A 189 -9.31 -3.15 15.16
CA VAL A 189 -10.21 -2.33 15.99
C VAL A 189 -10.19 -2.89 17.41
N HIS A 190 -9.56 -2.19 18.34
CA HIS A 190 -9.54 -2.56 19.75
C HIS A 190 -10.90 -2.27 20.39
N ILE A 191 -11.54 -3.32 20.89
CA ILE A 191 -12.78 -3.24 21.64
C ILE A 191 -12.38 -3.12 23.11
N THR A 192 -12.54 -1.93 23.71
CA THR A 192 -12.17 -1.66 25.11
C THR A 192 -13.33 -1.78 26.09
N ALA A 193 -14.56 -1.60 25.61
CA ALA A 193 -15.78 -1.64 26.42
C ALA A 193 -16.99 -2.06 25.57
N PRO A 194 -18.13 -2.43 26.19
CA PRO A 194 -19.43 -2.60 25.52
C PRO A 194 -20.06 -1.27 25.06
N ASP A 195 -19.25 -0.27 24.69
CA ASP A 195 -19.67 0.98 24.07
C ASP A 195 -18.89 1.14 22.76
N PRO A 196 -19.54 1.05 21.59
CA PRO A 196 -18.87 1.18 20.29
C PRO A 196 -18.20 2.54 20.06
N ALA A 197 -18.60 3.60 20.78
CA ALA A 197 -17.91 4.90 20.72
C ALA A 197 -16.52 4.88 21.36
N THR A 198 -16.22 3.86 22.17
CA THR A 198 -14.88 3.66 22.77
C THR A 198 -13.94 2.83 21.92
N TRP A 199 -14.43 2.18 20.85
CA TRP A 199 -13.62 1.26 20.05
C TRP A 199 -12.57 2.03 19.25
N GLN A 200 -11.30 1.67 19.41
CA GLN A 200 -10.17 2.42 18.86
C GLN A 200 -9.42 1.63 17.80
N ARG A 201 -9.16 2.29 16.67
CA ARG A 201 -8.31 1.73 15.62
C ARG A 201 -6.85 1.67 16.08
N VAL A 202 -6.21 0.53 15.84
CA VAL A 202 -4.77 0.33 16.03
C VAL A 202 -4.21 -0.40 14.79
N GLU A 203 -2.98 -0.08 14.41
CA GLU A 203 -2.39 -0.68 13.19
C GLU A 203 -1.84 -2.08 13.45
N ARG A 204 -1.36 -2.32 14.67
CA ARG A 204 -0.65 -3.53 15.09
C ARG A 204 -1.03 -3.96 16.49
N LEU A 205 -0.93 -5.25 16.77
CA LEU A 205 -1.35 -5.87 18.02
C LEU A 205 -0.44 -5.51 19.23
N ASP A 206 0.82 -5.15 18.97
CA ASP A 206 1.78 -4.69 19.99
C ASP A 206 1.37 -3.35 20.65
N GLN A 207 0.48 -2.58 20.01
CA GLN A 207 -0.03 -1.30 20.51
C GLN A 207 -1.01 -1.44 21.70
N LEU A 208 -1.48 -2.65 21.99
CA LEU A 208 -2.52 -2.91 23.02
C LEU A 208 -1.99 -3.06 24.46
N GLY A 209 -0.67 -3.03 24.67
CA GLY A 209 -0.09 -3.15 26.03
C GLY A 209 -0.24 -4.55 26.64
N LEU A 210 -0.20 -5.59 25.80
CA LEU A 210 -0.43 -6.99 26.18
C LEU A 210 0.66 -7.56 27.11
N PRO A 211 0.34 -8.61 27.89
CA PRO A 211 1.33 -9.34 28.69
C PRO A 211 2.51 -9.85 27.87
N THR A 212 3.73 -9.70 28.41
CA THR A 212 4.98 -10.11 27.74
C THR A 212 5.68 -11.31 28.37
N ASP A 213 5.18 -11.80 29.51
CA ASP A 213 5.74 -12.89 30.31
C ASP A 213 5.12 -14.26 30.00
N ARG A 214 4.03 -14.30 29.23
CA ARG A 214 3.29 -15.50 28.85
C ARG A 214 2.64 -15.39 27.47
N PRO A 215 2.18 -16.50 26.87
CA PRO A 215 1.31 -16.46 25.72
C PRO A 215 0.01 -15.69 26.00
N VAL A 216 -0.49 -15.01 24.97
CA VAL A 216 -1.69 -14.17 25.05
C VAL A 216 -2.88 -14.81 24.35
N ARG A 217 -4.06 -14.67 24.95
CA ARG A 217 -5.35 -15.15 24.40
C ARG A 217 -6.15 -13.96 23.88
N ILE A 218 -6.60 -14.03 22.63
CA ILE A 218 -7.31 -12.93 21.97
C ILE A 218 -8.64 -13.42 21.42
N LEU A 219 -9.69 -12.62 21.60
CA LEU A 219 -10.93 -12.78 20.85
C LEU A 219 -10.88 -11.88 19.61
N LEU A 220 -10.96 -12.48 18.42
CA LEU A 220 -10.88 -11.79 17.14
C LEU A 220 -12.21 -11.84 16.38
N PHE A 221 -12.72 -10.67 16.00
CA PHE A 221 -13.90 -10.49 15.17
C PHE A 221 -13.54 -10.22 13.70
N ILE A 222 -14.08 -10.97 12.75
CA ILE A 222 -13.85 -10.77 11.30
C ILE A 222 -15.18 -10.59 10.56
N HIS A 223 -15.34 -9.46 9.87
CA HIS A 223 -16.62 -9.05 9.28
C HIS A 223 -16.86 -9.57 7.85
N GLY A 224 -18.11 -9.44 7.40
CA GLY A 224 -18.58 -9.82 6.06
C GLY A 224 -18.42 -8.74 4.98
N THR A 225 -18.89 -9.07 3.77
CA THR A 225 -18.93 -8.19 2.59
C THR A 225 -19.65 -6.87 2.87
N PHE A 226 -19.10 -5.77 2.32
CA PHE A 226 -19.54 -4.39 2.54
C PHE A 226 -19.44 -3.88 3.99
N SER A 227 -19.04 -4.70 4.96
CA SER A 227 -19.15 -4.36 6.39
C SER A 227 -17.84 -3.82 6.98
N SER A 228 -17.84 -3.66 8.30
CA SER A 228 -16.74 -3.25 9.18
C SER A 228 -16.95 -3.93 10.55
N THR A 229 -15.97 -3.88 11.45
CA THR A 229 -16.12 -4.35 12.83
C THR A 229 -17.33 -3.69 13.51
N LEU A 230 -17.48 -2.38 13.35
CA LEU A 230 -18.57 -1.60 13.94
C LEU A 230 -19.94 -2.01 13.37
N SER A 231 -20.08 -2.12 12.05
CA SER A 231 -21.38 -2.44 11.42
C SER A 231 -21.78 -3.92 11.55
N ALA A 232 -20.83 -4.85 11.68
CA ALA A 232 -21.13 -6.26 11.89
C ALA A 232 -21.43 -6.62 13.36
N PHE A 233 -20.66 -6.07 14.30
CA PHE A 233 -20.67 -6.52 15.71
C PHE A 233 -21.12 -5.46 16.71
N GLY A 234 -21.22 -4.17 16.32
CA GLY A 234 -21.66 -3.09 17.20
C GLY A 234 -23.08 -3.26 17.75
N SER A 235 -23.93 -4.04 17.07
CA SER A 235 -25.28 -4.42 17.53
C SER A 235 -25.24 -5.24 18.83
N MET A 236 -24.18 -6.03 19.07
CA MET A 236 -24.02 -6.79 20.32
C MET A 236 -24.01 -5.87 21.54
N ALA A 237 -23.30 -4.74 21.45
CA ALA A 237 -23.16 -3.76 22.52
C ALA A 237 -24.48 -3.05 22.90
N VAL A 238 -25.47 -3.04 22.01
CA VAL A 238 -26.80 -2.43 22.25
C VAL A 238 -27.78 -3.43 22.90
N SER A 239 -27.48 -4.73 22.85
CA SER A 239 -28.31 -5.78 23.47
C SER A 239 -27.78 -6.20 24.85
N ASP A 240 -28.65 -6.38 25.84
CA ASP A 240 -28.24 -6.82 27.20
C ASP A 240 -27.35 -8.08 27.19
N ASN A 241 -27.70 -9.05 26.35
CA ASN A 241 -26.96 -10.31 26.27
C ASN A 241 -25.62 -10.15 25.55
N GLY A 242 -25.59 -9.40 24.43
CA GLY A 242 -24.36 -9.13 23.69
C GLY A 242 -23.39 -8.24 24.46
N ALA A 243 -23.89 -7.25 25.20
CA ALA A 243 -23.10 -6.41 26.09
C ALA A 243 -22.46 -7.25 27.21
N ARG A 244 -23.23 -8.12 27.88
CA ARG A 244 -22.70 -9.06 28.88
C ARG A 244 -21.69 -10.06 28.30
N PHE A 245 -21.87 -10.50 27.05
CA PHE A 245 -20.88 -11.30 26.35
C PHE A 245 -19.57 -10.52 26.15
N LEU A 246 -19.64 -9.29 25.62
CA LEU A 246 -18.47 -8.43 25.42
C LEU A 246 -17.76 -8.14 26.73
N GLU A 247 -18.47 -7.76 27.80
CA GLU A 247 -17.87 -7.60 29.13
C GLU A 247 -17.15 -8.87 29.62
N SER A 248 -17.74 -10.03 29.37
CA SER A 248 -17.19 -11.31 29.83
C SER A 248 -15.98 -11.72 29.01
N ALA A 249 -15.97 -11.42 27.71
CA ALA A 249 -14.78 -11.54 26.86
C ALA A 249 -13.66 -10.59 27.34
N LEU A 250 -13.96 -9.32 27.61
CA LEU A 250 -13.01 -8.33 28.13
C LEU A 250 -12.40 -8.71 29.49
N ARG A 251 -13.06 -9.59 30.24
CA ARG A 251 -12.54 -10.16 31.50
C ARG A 251 -11.75 -11.47 31.34
N GLN A 252 -11.88 -12.19 30.20
CA GLN A 252 -11.30 -13.53 29.99
C GLN A 252 -10.19 -13.60 28.93
N TYR A 253 -10.14 -12.63 28.01
CA TYR A 253 -9.09 -12.49 27.00
C TYR A 253 -8.14 -11.35 27.36
N ASP A 254 -6.90 -11.44 26.91
CA ASP A 254 -5.89 -10.39 27.07
C ASP A 254 -6.18 -9.16 26.18
N ALA A 255 -6.88 -9.38 25.07
CA ALA A 255 -7.57 -8.34 24.30
C ALA A 255 -8.77 -8.90 23.53
N VAL A 256 -9.71 -7.99 23.22
CA VAL A 256 -10.82 -8.23 22.29
C VAL A 256 -10.65 -7.28 21.12
N ILE A 257 -10.60 -7.81 19.90
CA ILE A 257 -10.30 -7.03 18.69
C ILE A 257 -11.22 -7.40 17.53
N GLY A 258 -11.46 -6.46 16.62
CA GLY A 258 -11.92 -6.73 15.26
C GLY A 258 -10.85 -6.48 14.21
N PHE A 259 -11.09 -6.95 12.99
CA PHE A 259 -10.26 -6.69 11.82
C PHE A 259 -11.13 -6.06 10.72
N ASP A 260 -10.90 -4.77 10.47
CA ASP A 260 -11.47 -4.03 9.34
C ASP A 260 -10.62 -4.31 8.09
N HIS A 261 -11.24 -4.68 6.97
CA HIS A 261 -10.50 -4.97 5.73
C HIS A 261 -11.36 -4.79 4.46
N PRO A 262 -10.74 -4.58 3.27
CA PRO A 262 -11.48 -4.53 2.01
C PRO A 262 -12.11 -5.88 1.65
N THR A 263 -13.31 -5.85 1.07
CA THR A 263 -14.17 -7.03 0.87
C THR A 263 -14.56 -7.30 -0.59
N LEU A 264 -14.47 -6.28 -1.45
CA LEU A 264 -14.80 -6.35 -2.88
C LEU A 264 -13.53 -6.35 -3.74
N SER A 265 -12.60 -5.46 -3.40
CA SER A 265 -11.40 -5.17 -4.18
C SER A 265 -10.25 -6.14 -3.91
N VAL A 266 -10.24 -6.78 -2.75
CA VAL A 266 -9.14 -7.61 -2.23
C VAL A 266 -9.65 -9.02 -1.89
N ASP A 267 -8.93 -10.03 -2.35
CA ASP A 267 -9.18 -11.46 -2.10
C ASP A 267 -9.05 -11.85 -0.60
N PRO A 268 -9.76 -12.87 -0.07
CA PRO A 268 -9.67 -13.25 1.35
C PRO A 268 -8.27 -13.70 1.79
N MET A 269 -7.45 -14.27 0.90
CA MET A 269 -6.07 -14.69 1.19
C MET A 269 -5.16 -13.49 1.46
N VAL A 270 -5.34 -12.41 0.69
CA VAL A 270 -4.60 -11.15 0.87
C VAL A 270 -5.03 -10.49 2.18
N ASN A 271 -6.33 -10.47 2.49
CA ASN A 271 -6.84 -9.98 3.78
C ASN A 271 -6.28 -10.79 4.96
N ALA A 272 -6.20 -12.12 4.86
CA ALA A 272 -5.58 -12.96 5.89
C ALA A 272 -4.07 -12.72 6.05
N THR A 273 -3.37 -12.35 4.98
CA THR A 273 -1.94 -11.98 4.99
C THR A 273 -1.71 -10.62 5.65
N ASP A 274 -2.59 -9.64 5.41
CA ASP A 274 -2.60 -8.36 6.12
C ASP A 274 -2.86 -8.57 7.63
N LEU A 275 -3.88 -9.37 7.98
CA LEU A 275 -4.14 -9.75 9.37
C LEU A 275 -2.91 -10.34 10.05
N LEU A 276 -2.23 -11.31 9.44
CA LEU A 276 -0.97 -11.87 9.96
C LEU A 276 0.09 -10.78 10.19
N THR A 277 0.25 -9.86 9.23
CA THR A 277 1.24 -8.77 9.31
C THR A 277 0.97 -7.84 10.51
N ARG A 278 -0.31 -7.65 10.86
CA ARG A 278 -0.74 -6.80 11.98
C ARG A 278 -0.65 -7.49 13.34
N VAL A 279 -0.87 -8.81 13.41
CA VAL A 279 -0.81 -9.56 14.68
C VAL A 279 0.56 -10.16 15.00
N SER A 280 1.40 -10.42 14.00
CA SER A 280 2.72 -11.03 14.17
C SER A 280 3.74 -10.16 14.93
N SER A 281 3.34 -8.95 15.31
CA SER A 281 4.05 -8.08 16.23
C SER A 281 4.27 -8.67 17.62
N VAL A 282 3.43 -9.61 18.05
CA VAL A 282 3.52 -10.25 19.37
C VAL A 282 4.21 -11.61 19.24
N THR A 283 5.38 -11.77 19.86
CA THR A 283 6.24 -12.96 19.69
C THR A 283 6.03 -14.07 20.72
N ASN A 284 5.37 -13.78 21.85
CA ASN A 284 5.35 -14.64 23.03
C ASN A 284 4.36 -15.82 22.95
N GLY A 285 3.84 -16.09 21.76
CA GLY A 285 2.75 -17.03 21.51
C GLY A 285 1.38 -16.33 21.56
N VAL A 286 0.59 -16.49 20.51
CA VAL A 286 -0.77 -15.94 20.43
C VAL A 286 -1.77 -17.04 20.11
N SER A 287 -2.84 -17.13 20.89
CA SER A 287 -4.00 -17.95 20.54
C SER A 287 -5.23 -17.09 20.28
N PHE A 288 -5.84 -17.29 19.12
CA PHE A 288 -7.09 -16.66 18.74
C PHE A 288 -8.26 -17.60 18.99
N ASP A 289 -9.27 -17.10 19.68
CA ASP A 289 -10.64 -17.54 19.47
C ASP A 289 -11.26 -16.55 18.47
N VAL A 290 -11.87 -17.04 17.39
CA VAL A 290 -12.40 -16.19 16.30
C VAL A 290 -13.93 -16.22 16.29
N ILE A 291 -14.56 -15.06 16.09
CA ILE A 291 -15.96 -14.93 15.69
C ILE A 291 -15.97 -14.30 14.30
N THR A 292 -16.61 -14.94 13.34
CA THR A 292 -16.61 -14.46 11.97
C THR A 292 -18.00 -14.48 11.36
N HIS A 293 -18.29 -13.49 10.50
CA HIS A 293 -19.57 -13.35 9.82
C HIS A 293 -19.41 -13.38 8.30
N SER A 294 -20.31 -14.10 7.61
CA SER A 294 -20.43 -14.04 6.15
C SER A 294 -19.09 -14.32 5.43
N ARG A 295 -18.67 -13.48 4.48
CA ARG A 295 -17.37 -13.56 3.79
C ARG A 295 -16.16 -13.68 4.72
N GLY A 296 -16.23 -13.12 5.92
CA GLY A 296 -15.16 -13.23 6.92
C GLY A 296 -14.79 -14.68 7.21
N GLY A 297 -15.71 -15.64 7.00
CA GLY A 297 -15.42 -17.07 7.09
C GLY A 297 -14.29 -17.50 6.16
N LEU A 298 -14.29 -17.03 4.91
CA LEU A 298 -13.21 -17.30 3.96
C LEU A 298 -11.90 -16.62 4.38
N THR A 299 -11.93 -15.41 4.95
CA THR A 299 -10.74 -14.76 5.54
C THR A 299 -10.21 -15.55 6.74
N THR A 300 -11.11 -16.04 7.60
CA THR A 300 -10.78 -16.84 8.80
C THR A 300 -10.14 -18.17 8.41
N ARG A 301 -10.73 -18.89 7.45
CA ARG A 301 -10.18 -20.14 6.91
C ARG A 301 -8.85 -19.90 6.19
N SER A 302 -8.71 -18.82 5.42
CA SER A 302 -7.43 -18.44 4.82
C SER A 302 -6.35 -18.18 5.88
N PHE A 303 -6.72 -17.49 6.97
CA PHE A 303 -5.82 -17.23 8.08
C PHE A 303 -5.42 -18.53 8.81
N ALA A 304 -6.38 -19.39 9.13
CA ALA A 304 -6.16 -20.62 9.89
C ALA A 304 -5.52 -21.77 9.10
N GLU A 305 -5.92 -21.99 7.85
CA GLU A 305 -5.57 -23.18 7.04
C GLU A 305 -4.36 -22.96 6.12
N TYR A 306 -4.11 -21.71 5.69
CA TYR A 306 -3.00 -21.37 4.79
C TYR A 306 -1.95 -20.47 5.44
N VAL A 307 -2.37 -19.29 5.91
CA VAL A 307 -1.44 -18.21 6.26
C VAL A 307 -0.69 -18.49 7.56
N LEU A 308 -1.39 -18.89 8.64
CA LEU A 308 -0.73 -19.26 9.90
C LEU A 308 0.23 -20.45 9.73
N PRO A 309 -0.17 -21.60 9.14
CA PRO A 309 0.75 -22.71 8.86
C PRO A 309 1.99 -22.33 8.05
N GLY A 310 1.82 -21.49 7.03
CA GLY A 310 2.93 -21.02 6.17
C GLY A 310 3.80 -19.93 6.79
N SER A 311 3.41 -19.33 7.92
CA SER A 311 4.08 -18.15 8.49
C SER A 311 5.33 -18.44 9.31
N GLY A 312 5.39 -19.59 9.98
CA GLY A 312 6.39 -19.87 11.02
C GLY A 312 6.25 -19.02 12.30
N TRP A 313 5.25 -18.14 12.38
CA TRP A 313 4.94 -17.36 13.59
C TRP A 313 4.20 -18.23 14.61
N ASN A 314 4.43 -17.99 15.90
CA ASN A 314 3.83 -18.76 17.00
C ASN A 314 2.38 -18.31 17.29
N GLY A 315 1.55 -18.26 16.24
CA GLY A 315 0.13 -17.95 16.30
C GLY A 315 -0.71 -19.17 15.96
N ARG A 316 -1.85 -19.36 16.62
CA ARG A 316 -2.84 -20.39 16.25
C ARG A 316 -4.27 -19.94 16.50
N VAL A 317 -5.20 -20.51 15.73
CA VAL A 317 -6.64 -20.42 16.00
C VAL A 317 -7.04 -21.64 16.84
N GLU A 318 -7.45 -21.41 18.09
CA GLU A 318 -7.93 -22.46 19.01
C GLU A 318 -9.40 -22.80 18.73
N LYS A 319 -10.24 -21.77 18.65
CA LYS A 319 -11.68 -21.88 18.34
C LYS A 319 -12.05 -20.93 17.21
N ALA A 320 -13.06 -21.28 16.42
CA ALA A 320 -13.65 -20.38 15.44
C ALA A 320 -15.17 -20.56 15.40
N VAL A 321 -15.93 -19.47 15.43
CA VAL A 321 -17.40 -19.46 15.28
C VAL A 321 -17.75 -18.83 13.93
N PHE A 322 -18.16 -19.67 13.00
CA PHE A 322 -18.58 -19.32 11.65
C PHE A 322 -20.07 -19.01 11.61
N VAL A 323 -20.42 -17.72 11.62
CA VAL A 323 -21.80 -17.24 11.60
C VAL A 323 -22.19 -16.86 10.18
N ALA A 324 -23.20 -17.54 9.62
CA ALA A 324 -23.67 -17.28 8.25
C ALA A 324 -22.55 -17.30 7.19
N ALA A 325 -21.49 -18.09 7.41
CA ALA A 325 -20.24 -17.96 6.67
C ALA A 325 -20.34 -18.48 5.22
N THR A 326 -19.68 -17.82 4.26
CA THR A 326 -19.68 -18.25 2.85
C THR A 326 -18.66 -19.37 2.59
N ASN A 327 -18.62 -20.43 3.40
CA ASN A 327 -17.54 -21.43 3.36
C ASN A 327 -17.54 -22.26 2.06
N ASN A 328 -18.69 -22.45 1.40
CA ASN A 328 -18.82 -22.91 0.01
C ASN A 328 -19.31 -21.81 -0.96
N GLY A 329 -19.08 -20.53 -0.61
CA GLY A 329 -19.55 -19.38 -1.38
C GLY A 329 -21.00 -18.96 -1.10
N THR A 330 -21.56 -18.14 -1.99
CA THR A 330 -22.99 -17.77 -2.04
C THR A 330 -23.40 -17.47 -3.47
N HIS A 331 -24.59 -17.92 -3.88
CA HIS A 331 -25.08 -17.59 -5.23
C HIS A 331 -25.23 -16.08 -5.49
N LEU A 332 -25.33 -15.21 -4.48
CA LEU A 332 -25.28 -13.75 -4.71
C LEU A 332 -23.94 -13.23 -5.24
N ALA A 333 -22.87 -14.02 -5.16
CA ALA A 333 -21.58 -13.69 -5.73
C ALA A 333 -21.51 -13.92 -7.25
N ASP A 334 -22.46 -14.66 -7.84
CA ASP A 334 -22.52 -14.90 -9.28
C ASP A 334 -22.68 -13.56 -10.04
N THR A 335 -21.89 -13.36 -11.09
CA THR A 335 -21.73 -12.06 -11.77
C THR A 335 -23.02 -11.51 -12.39
N ASP A 336 -23.96 -12.39 -12.77
CA ASP A 336 -25.27 -12.02 -13.28
C ASP A 336 -26.26 -11.59 -12.17
N ARG A 337 -25.96 -11.90 -10.91
CA ARG A 337 -26.78 -11.64 -9.71
C ARG A 337 -26.32 -10.46 -8.87
N TRP A 338 -25.28 -9.73 -9.27
CA TRP A 338 -24.81 -8.56 -8.51
C TRP A 338 -25.86 -7.43 -8.39
N TYR A 339 -26.89 -7.40 -9.24
CA TYR A 339 -28.07 -6.54 -9.09
C TYR A 339 -28.95 -6.97 -7.90
N ASP A 340 -29.14 -8.26 -7.71
CA ASP A 340 -29.90 -8.82 -6.60
C ASP A 340 -29.13 -8.60 -5.28
N LEU A 341 -27.79 -8.75 -5.31
CA LEU A 341 -26.90 -8.47 -4.19
C LEU A 341 -26.99 -7.03 -3.69
N ILE A 342 -26.89 -6.02 -4.58
CA ILE A 342 -26.97 -4.61 -4.14
C ILE A 342 -28.34 -4.28 -3.55
N ASP A 343 -29.42 -4.82 -4.10
CA ASP A 343 -30.77 -4.56 -3.59
C ASP A 343 -31.00 -5.26 -2.25
N ILE A 344 -30.66 -6.55 -2.11
CA ILE A 344 -30.78 -7.29 -0.86
C ILE A 344 -29.93 -6.64 0.24
N ALA A 345 -28.67 -6.30 -0.05
CA ALA A 345 -27.80 -5.63 0.91
C ALA A 345 -28.36 -4.25 1.34
N THR A 346 -28.91 -3.46 0.42
CA THR A 346 -29.56 -2.17 0.74
C THR A 346 -30.75 -2.39 1.69
N ASN A 347 -31.62 -3.35 1.37
CA ASN A 347 -32.83 -3.61 2.15
C ASN A 347 -32.53 -4.17 3.54
N LEU A 348 -31.61 -5.13 3.67
CA LEU A 348 -31.20 -5.67 4.97
C LEU A 348 -30.52 -4.61 5.85
N THR A 349 -29.73 -3.72 5.26
CA THR A 349 -29.17 -2.56 5.96
C THR A 349 -30.26 -1.65 6.51
N MET A 350 -31.31 -1.39 5.72
CA MET A 350 -32.43 -0.52 6.12
C MET A 350 -33.36 -1.15 7.15
N VAL A 351 -33.53 -2.49 7.12
CA VAL A 351 -34.18 -3.22 8.22
C VAL A 351 -33.36 -3.09 9.50
N GLY A 352 -32.07 -3.45 9.47
CA GLY A 352 -31.21 -3.40 10.65
C GLY A 352 -31.11 -2.00 11.25
N ALA A 353 -31.04 -0.96 10.41
CA ALA A 353 -31.11 0.43 10.82
C ALA A 353 -32.42 0.78 11.55
N GLY A 354 -33.56 0.28 11.07
CA GLY A 354 -34.87 0.45 11.72
C GLY A 354 -34.98 -0.28 13.06
N VAL A 355 -34.41 -1.48 13.18
CA VAL A 355 -34.32 -2.23 14.45
C VAL A 355 -33.47 -1.46 15.47
N LEU A 356 -32.28 -1.00 15.07
CA LEU A 356 -31.39 -0.21 15.93
C LEU A 356 -32.01 1.14 16.33
N ALA A 357 -32.74 1.80 15.43
CA ALA A 357 -33.43 3.07 15.72
C ALA A 357 -34.57 2.94 16.75
N ALA A 358 -35.11 1.74 16.94
CA ALA A 358 -36.11 1.44 17.95
C ALA A 358 -35.52 1.05 19.32
N MET A 359 -34.19 0.85 19.43
CA MET A 359 -33.54 0.46 20.68
C MET A 359 -33.31 1.66 21.62
N PRO A 360 -33.47 1.48 22.95
CA PRO A 360 -33.11 2.50 23.93
C PRO A 360 -31.62 2.88 23.86
N GLY A 361 -31.29 4.13 24.19
CA GLY A 361 -29.90 4.60 24.31
C GLY A 361 -29.30 5.26 23.07
N GLY A 362 -30.01 5.31 21.94
CA GLY A 362 -29.57 6.07 20.76
C GLY A 362 -28.40 5.41 20.03
N ALA A 363 -28.58 4.14 19.65
CA ALA A 363 -27.60 3.38 18.86
C ALA A 363 -27.06 4.17 17.66
N PRO A 364 -25.81 3.94 17.22
CA PRO A 364 -25.17 4.73 16.16
C PRO A 364 -25.65 4.31 14.75
N VAL A 365 -26.96 4.42 14.50
CA VAL A 365 -27.66 4.04 13.25
C VAL A 365 -26.96 4.65 12.03
N ALA A 366 -26.58 5.92 12.11
CA ALA A 366 -25.86 6.60 11.03
C ALA A 366 -24.49 5.98 10.72
N ALA A 367 -23.72 5.56 11.73
CA ALA A 367 -22.42 4.93 11.52
C ALA A 367 -22.54 3.51 10.94
N VAL A 368 -23.55 2.74 11.41
CA VAL A 368 -23.84 1.39 10.88
C VAL A 368 -24.27 1.46 9.42
N VAL A 369 -25.21 2.36 9.08
CA VAL A 369 -25.63 2.57 7.69
C VAL A 369 -24.47 3.09 6.83
N ALA A 370 -23.70 4.07 7.30
CA ALA A 370 -22.56 4.59 6.56
C ALA A 370 -21.47 3.53 6.30
N GLY A 371 -21.24 2.62 7.25
CA GLY A 371 -20.33 1.48 7.07
C GLY A 371 -20.70 0.63 5.86
N VAL A 372 -21.96 0.15 5.81
CA VAL A 372 -22.43 -0.73 4.72
C VAL A 372 -22.62 0.01 3.40
N VAL A 373 -23.14 1.23 3.44
CA VAL A 373 -23.40 2.05 2.25
C VAL A 373 -22.10 2.45 1.53
N LYS A 374 -20.96 2.55 2.23
CA LYS A 374 -19.65 2.75 1.59
C LYS A 374 -19.30 1.63 0.61
N GLY A 375 -19.33 0.37 1.06
CA GLY A 375 -19.04 -0.78 0.20
C GLY A 375 -20.10 -0.97 -0.89
N LEU A 376 -21.38 -0.86 -0.53
CA LEU A 376 -22.49 -0.96 -1.48
C LEU A 376 -22.37 0.07 -2.61
N GLY A 377 -22.16 1.35 -2.25
CA GLY A 377 -22.05 2.45 -3.19
C GLY A 377 -20.91 2.26 -4.19
N ALA A 378 -19.80 1.65 -3.76
CA ALA A 378 -18.70 1.30 -4.64
C ALA A 378 -19.12 0.30 -5.74
N LEU A 379 -19.83 -0.76 -5.39
CA LEU A 379 -20.31 -1.76 -6.34
C LEU A 379 -21.38 -1.17 -7.29
N VAL A 380 -22.26 -0.31 -6.78
CA VAL A 380 -23.24 0.44 -7.60
C VAL A 380 -22.53 1.31 -8.64
N LYS A 381 -21.47 2.05 -8.26
CA LYS A 381 -20.65 2.82 -9.21
C LYS A 381 -19.95 1.93 -10.23
N TYR A 382 -19.46 0.76 -9.81
CA TYR A 382 -18.83 -0.21 -10.70
C TYR A 382 -19.80 -0.68 -11.79
N LEU A 383 -20.92 -1.25 -11.37
CA LEU A 383 -21.97 -1.77 -12.25
C LEU A 383 -22.57 -0.68 -13.16
N GLY A 384 -22.70 0.55 -12.64
CA GLY A 384 -23.26 1.67 -13.39
C GLY A 384 -22.37 2.15 -14.54
N ALA A 385 -21.05 2.09 -14.38
CA ALA A 385 -20.09 2.75 -15.28
C ALA A 385 -19.10 1.83 -16.01
N TYR A 386 -18.75 0.66 -15.47
CA TYR A 386 -17.71 -0.23 -16.01
C TYR A 386 -18.33 -1.46 -16.70
N ALA A 387 -17.59 -2.08 -17.62
CA ALA A 387 -17.99 -3.36 -18.18
C ALA A 387 -17.82 -4.44 -17.09
N VAL A 388 -18.87 -5.23 -16.87
CA VAL A 388 -18.83 -6.31 -15.87
C VAL A 388 -18.10 -7.50 -16.48
N GLU A 389 -16.89 -7.76 -15.98
CA GLU A 389 -16.08 -8.95 -16.28
C GLU A 389 -16.25 -9.98 -15.15
N GLU A 390 -16.12 -11.27 -15.47
CA GLU A 390 -16.47 -12.39 -14.60
C GLU A 390 -15.71 -12.39 -13.26
N ASP A 391 -14.41 -12.06 -13.30
CA ASP A 391 -13.53 -11.91 -12.12
C ASP A 391 -13.22 -10.43 -11.81
N GLY A 392 -14.00 -9.48 -12.35
CA GLY A 392 -13.74 -8.04 -12.27
C GLY A 392 -13.85 -7.41 -10.86
N VAL A 393 -14.24 -8.18 -9.84
CA VAL A 393 -14.30 -7.78 -8.43
C VAL A 393 -13.79 -8.97 -7.60
N PRO A 394 -12.47 -9.11 -7.36
CA PRO A 394 -11.85 -10.33 -6.83
C PRO A 394 -12.42 -10.79 -5.50
N GLY A 395 -12.77 -9.85 -4.63
CA GLY A 395 -13.35 -10.16 -3.33
C GLY A 395 -14.75 -10.76 -3.39
N LEU A 396 -15.53 -10.45 -4.43
CA LEU A 396 -16.80 -11.14 -4.73
C LEU A 396 -16.56 -12.45 -5.47
N ALA A 397 -15.66 -12.47 -6.47
CA ALA A 397 -15.34 -13.68 -7.23
C ALA A 397 -14.84 -14.83 -6.32
N ALA A 398 -14.12 -14.49 -5.24
CA ALA A 398 -13.69 -15.43 -4.22
C ALA A 398 -14.84 -16.11 -3.42
N MET A 399 -16.06 -15.56 -3.47
CA MET A 399 -17.27 -16.14 -2.85
C MET A 399 -18.14 -16.92 -3.84
N ARG A 400 -17.75 -17.08 -5.10
CA ARG A 400 -18.57 -17.77 -6.10
C ARG A 400 -18.63 -19.29 -5.82
N PRO A 401 -19.82 -19.92 -5.67
CA PRO A 401 -19.94 -21.35 -5.48
C PRO A 401 -19.30 -22.12 -6.64
N GLY A 402 -18.42 -23.08 -6.34
CA GLY A 402 -17.64 -23.80 -7.35
C GLY A 402 -16.58 -22.95 -8.09
N GLY A 403 -16.37 -21.69 -7.68
CA GLY A 403 -15.28 -20.84 -8.16
C GLY A 403 -13.91 -21.31 -7.63
N PRO A 404 -12.80 -20.89 -8.27
CA PRO A 404 -11.47 -21.41 -7.97
C PRO A 404 -11.03 -21.22 -6.52
N PHE A 405 -11.40 -20.09 -5.90
CA PHE A 405 -11.10 -19.83 -4.49
C PHE A 405 -11.85 -20.80 -3.57
N VAL A 406 -13.18 -20.88 -3.72
CA VAL A 406 -14.06 -21.74 -2.92
C VAL A 406 -13.69 -23.21 -3.09
N THR A 407 -13.41 -23.66 -4.31
CA THR A 407 -12.97 -25.03 -4.59
C THR A 407 -11.56 -25.30 -4.08
N GLY A 408 -10.68 -24.30 -4.03
CA GLY A 408 -9.32 -24.43 -3.48
C GLY A 408 -9.30 -24.51 -1.96
N ILE A 409 -10.04 -23.65 -1.26
CA ILE A 409 -10.13 -23.65 0.22
C ILE A 409 -10.87 -24.87 0.74
N ASN A 410 -11.82 -25.43 -0.01
CA ASN A 410 -12.44 -26.72 0.28
C ASN A 410 -11.61 -27.91 -0.23
N GLN A 411 -10.30 -27.91 0.07
CA GLN A 411 -9.38 -29.03 -0.08
C GLN A 411 -8.47 -29.11 1.16
N THR A 412 -7.73 -30.20 1.33
CA THR A 412 -6.72 -30.31 2.40
C THR A 412 -5.50 -29.45 2.07
N GLN A 413 -5.18 -28.49 2.95
CA GLN A 413 -4.03 -27.61 2.80
C GLN A 413 -2.77 -28.14 3.53
N PRO A 414 -1.56 -27.85 3.02
CA PRO A 414 -0.32 -28.21 3.71
C PRO A 414 -0.20 -27.53 5.08
N GLY A 415 -0.15 -28.32 6.14
CA GLY A 415 0.07 -27.81 7.51
C GLY A 415 -1.16 -27.19 8.19
N GLN A 416 -2.36 -27.27 7.59
CA GLN A 416 -3.60 -26.83 8.25
C GLN A 416 -3.79 -27.51 9.62
N PRO A 417 -4.57 -26.90 10.54
CA PRO A 417 -4.89 -27.53 11.82
C PRO A 417 -5.49 -28.93 11.62
N THR A 418 -5.25 -29.85 12.54
CA THR A 418 -5.83 -31.19 12.42
C THR A 418 -7.32 -31.18 12.75
N PRO A 419 -8.12 -32.06 12.12
CA PRO A 419 -9.45 -32.39 12.62
C PRO A 419 -9.39 -32.72 14.13
N GLY A 420 -10.31 -32.14 14.90
CA GLY A 420 -10.28 -32.06 16.37
C GLY A 420 -10.08 -30.64 16.91
N THR A 421 -9.73 -29.67 16.06
CA THR A 421 -9.73 -28.24 16.42
C THR A 421 -11.19 -27.76 16.54
N PRO A 422 -11.65 -27.22 17.69
CA PRO A 422 -13.06 -26.96 17.93
C PRO A 422 -13.60 -25.74 17.17
N TRP A 423 -14.09 -25.96 15.96
CA TRP A 423 -14.82 -24.95 15.20
C TRP A 423 -16.33 -25.17 15.31
N PHE A 424 -17.06 -24.07 15.22
CA PHE A 424 -18.48 -23.99 15.48
C PHE A 424 -19.17 -23.30 14.30
N VAL A 425 -20.34 -23.77 13.91
CA VAL A 425 -21.12 -23.18 12.81
C VAL A 425 -22.45 -22.68 13.36
N ALA A 426 -22.87 -21.49 12.92
CA ALA A 426 -24.20 -20.96 13.17
C ALA A 426 -24.88 -20.65 11.83
N LYS A 427 -26.05 -21.25 11.63
CA LYS A 427 -26.81 -21.16 10.38
C LYS A 427 -28.31 -21.05 10.65
N SER A 428 -29.04 -20.44 9.73
CA SER A 428 -30.49 -20.22 9.81
C SER A 428 -31.09 -20.34 8.43
N ASN A 429 -32.20 -21.08 8.31
CA ASN A 429 -33.00 -21.10 7.10
C ASN A 429 -34.16 -20.11 7.28
N PHE A 430 -34.04 -18.94 6.68
CA PHE A 430 -34.95 -17.83 6.94
C PHE A 430 -36.09 -17.78 5.91
N HIS A 431 -37.33 -17.80 6.41
CA HIS A 431 -38.54 -17.64 5.60
C HIS A 431 -39.47 -16.64 6.26
N VAL A 432 -40.09 -15.77 5.47
CA VAL A 432 -41.09 -14.83 5.98
C VAL A 432 -42.46 -15.50 6.10
N THR A 433 -43.17 -15.24 7.21
CA THR A 433 -44.57 -15.63 7.37
C THR A 433 -45.46 -14.45 7.00
N VAL A 434 -46.36 -14.59 6.03
CA VAL A 434 -47.34 -13.54 5.65
C VAL A 434 -48.76 -14.02 5.93
N GLY A 435 -49.52 -13.22 6.67
CA GLY A 435 -50.97 -13.35 6.84
C GLY A 435 -51.70 -12.12 6.29
N ASP A 436 -53.03 -12.14 6.33
CA ASP A 436 -53.90 -11.17 5.62
C ASP A 436 -53.50 -9.70 5.86
N ASP A 437 -53.26 -9.31 7.12
CA ASP A 437 -52.91 -7.94 7.52
C ASP A 437 -51.57 -7.82 8.30
N SER A 438 -50.77 -8.90 8.40
CA SER A 438 -49.49 -8.87 9.13
C SER A 438 -48.45 -9.80 8.51
N HIS A 439 -47.17 -9.55 8.80
CA HIS A 439 -46.07 -10.43 8.43
C HIS A 439 -45.09 -10.60 9.58
N ARG A 440 -44.25 -11.64 9.50
CA ARG A 440 -43.08 -11.86 10.34
C ARG A 440 -41.84 -12.02 9.47
N PRO A 441 -40.70 -11.42 9.87
CA PRO A 441 -40.53 -10.59 11.05
C PRO A 441 -41.17 -9.18 10.85
N PRO A 442 -41.65 -8.51 11.92
CA PRO A 442 -42.40 -7.26 11.81
C PRO A 442 -41.54 -6.06 11.39
N GLU A 443 -40.22 -6.10 11.59
CA GLU A 443 -39.30 -5.03 11.16
C GLU A 443 -39.08 -4.96 9.65
N PHE A 444 -39.49 -5.98 8.88
CA PHE A 444 -39.43 -5.94 7.42
C PHE A 444 -40.51 -5.00 6.85
N PRO A 445 -40.24 -4.24 5.78
CA PRO A 445 -41.29 -3.51 5.08
C PRO A 445 -42.29 -4.48 4.43
N LYS A 446 -43.61 -4.18 4.45
CA LYS A 446 -44.65 -5.10 3.95
C LYS A 446 -44.39 -5.55 2.50
N GLU A 447 -43.93 -4.63 1.64
CA GLU A 447 -43.56 -4.95 0.25
C GLU A 447 -42.40 -5.96 0.18
N LEU A 448 -41.38 -5.82 1.03
CA LEU A 448 -40.26 -6.76 1.10
C LEU A 448 -40.72 -8.11 1.61
N ALA A 449 -41.49 -8.15 2.70
CA ALA A 449 -42.01 -9.39 3.28
C ALA A 449 -42.93 -10.14 2.30
N VAL A 450 -43.82 -9.44 1.57
CA VAL A 450 -44.64 -10.07 0.52
C VAL A 450 -43.76 -10.70 -0.56
N ARG A 451 -42.73 -10.00 -1.05
CA ARG A 451 -41.85 -10.50 -2.11
C ARG A 451 -41.00 -11.70 -1.71
N LEU A 452 -40.49 -11.67 -0.48
CA LEU A 452 -39.74 -12.79 0.08
C LEU A 452 -40.64 -14.05 0.17
N ALA A 453 -41.90 -13.90 0.61
CA ALA A 453 -42.88 -15.01 0.67
C ALA A 453 -43.31 -15.49 -0.73
N GLU A 454 -43.23 -14.60 -1.70
CA GLU A 454 -43.54 -14.81 -3.11
C GLU A 454 -42.39 -15.44 -3.92
N GLY A 455 -41.34 -15.95 -3.27
CA GLY A 455 -40.25 -16.69 -3.92
C GLY A 455 -39.22 -15.79 -4.64
N LEU A 456 -39.02 -14.56 -4.18
CA LEU A 456 -37.91 -13.70 -4.61
C LEU A 456 -36.55 -14.37 -4.37
N VAL A 457 -36.41 -15.04 -3.22
CA VAL A 457 -35.19 -15.70 -2.75
C VAL A 457 -34.93 -16.99 -3.53
N ASP A 458 -36.00 -17.75 -3.85
CA ASP A 458 -35.94 -19.00 -4.62
C ASP A 458 -35.46 -18.80 -6.08
N GLN A 459 -35.47 -17.55 -6.57
CA GLN A 459 -34.88 -17.19 -7.86
C GLN A 459 -33.37 -16.96 -7.78
N VAL A 460 -32.84 -16.73 -6.58
CA VAL A 460 -31.41 -16.48 -6.28
C VAL A 460 -30.73 -17.77 -5.84
N PHE A 461 -31.22 -18.36 -4.76
CA PHE A 461 -30.64 -19.53 -4.11
C PHE A 461 -31.29 -20.82 -4.61
N ARG A 462 -30.57 -21.94 -4.48
CA ARG A 462 -31.04 -23.27 -4.94
C ARG A 462 -31.67 -24.11 -3.83
N GLY A 463 -31.80 -23.54 -2.62
CA GLY A 463 -32.34 -24.18 -1.44
C GLY A 463 -32.30 -23.24 -0.22
N ASP A 464 -32.32 -23.86 0.97
CA ASP A 464 -32.29 -23.18 2.27
C ASP A 464 -31.18 -22.12 2.39
N ASN A 465 -31.50 -20.95 2.91
CA ASN A 465 -30.59 -19.80 3.01
C ASN A 465 -31.06 -18.78 4.06
N ASP A 466 -30.21 -17.80 4.40
CA ASP A 466 -30.52 -16.72 5.36
C ASP A 466 -30.79 -15.34 4.72
N LEU A 467 -31.21 -15.35 3.44
CA LEU A 467 -31.28 -14.22 2.49
C LEU A 467 -29.96 -13.82 1.83
N VAL A 468 -28.80 -14.25 2.33
CA VAL A 468 -27.50 -13.87 1.74
C VAL A 468 -26.60 -15.06 1.45
N VAL A 469 -26.67 -16.15 2.23
CA VAL A 469 -25.80 -17.32 2.07
C VAL A 469 -26.61 -18.61 2.13
N ASP A 470 -26.29 -19.56 1.27
CA ASP A 470 -26.85 -20.91 1.26
C ASP A 470 -26.53 -21.67 2.57
N CYS A 471 -27.52 -22.29 3.21
CA CYS A 471 -27.35 -23.01 4.49
C CYS A 471 -26.35 -24.17 4.40
N GLU A 472 -26.27 -24.83 3.23
CA GLU A 472 -25.26 -25.86 2.94
C GLU A 472 -23.84 -25.27 2.92
N SER A 473 -23.70 -24.05 2.40
CA SER A 473 -22.40 -23.34 2.36
C SER A 473 -21.86 -23.04 3.75
N MET A 474 -22.72 -22.65 4.70
CA MET A 474 -22.30 -22.26 6.06
C MET A 474 -21.53 -23.37 6.79
N GLY A 475 -21.97 -24.62 6.68
CA GLY A 475 -21.33 -25.79 7.30
C GLY A 475 -20.23 -26.45 6.47
N SER A 476 -19.98 -25.99 5.24
CA SER A 476 -19.05 -26.61 4.29
C SER A 476 -17.59 -26.30 4.61
N ILE A 477 -17.09 -26.94 5.67
CA ILE A 477 -15.68 -26.93 6.08
C ILE A 477 -15.14 -28.36 6.01
N ASP A 478 -15.90 -29.29 6.59
CA ASP A 478 -15.50 -30.67 6.84
C ASP A 478 -15.57 -31.60 5.62
N ALA A 479 -16.37 -31.24 4.62
CA ALA A 479 -16.79 -32.13 3.53
C ALA A 479 -15.62 -32.67 2.67
N ALA A 480 -14.56 -31.89 2.49
CA ALA A 480 -13.43 -32.25 1.63
C ALA A 480 -12.28 -32.95 2.36
N VAL A 481 -12.27 -32.91 3.70
CA VAL A 481 -11.14 -33.32 4.55
C VAL A 481 -11.44 -34.56 5.40
N GLY A 482 -12.63 -35.15 5.24
CA GLY A 482 -13.07 -36.35 5.96
C GLY A 482 -13.78 -36.08 7.30
N GLY A 483 -14.07 -34.82 7.62
CA GLY A 483 -14.76 -34.40 8.85
C GLY A 483 -13.86 -34.17 10.05
N GLY A 484 -14.38 -33.41 11.03
CA GLY A 484 -13.84 -33.28 12.38
C GLY A 484 -13.32 -31.90 12.79
N PHE A 485 -13.39 -30.86 11.95
CA PHE A 485 -13.22 -29.47 12.39
C PHE A 485 -14.49 -28.93 13.05
N VAL A 486 -15.67 -29.24 12.50
CA VAL A 486 -16.94 -28.73 13.04
C VAL A 486 -17.33 -29.58 14.26
N ALA A 487 -16.97 -29.08 15.45
CA ALA A 487 -17.23 -29.73 16.73
C ALA A 487 -18.70 -29.63 17.17
N ASP A 488 -19.40 -28.55 16.78
CA ASP A 488 -20.83 -28.36 17.02
C ASP A 488 -21.44 -27.38 16.00
N THR A 489 -22.74 -27.48 15.76
CA THR A 489 -23.49 -26.58 14.87
C THR A 489 -24.77 -26.13 15.57
N TYR A 490 -24.94 -24.82 15.71
CA TYR A 490 -26.19 -24.21 16.13
C TYR A 490 -27.03 -23.92 14.88
N ASP A 491 -27.97 -24.82 14.61
CA ASP A 491 -28.95 -24.68 13.54
C ASP A 491 -30.21 -24.02 14.11
N PHE A 492 -30.59 -22.86 13.57
CA PHE A 492 -31.88 -22.22 13.88
C PHE A 492 -33.06 -22.86 13.13
N GLU A 493 -32.79 -23.86 12.27
CA GLU A 493 -33.76 -24.52 11.41
C GLU A 493 -34.53 -23.53 10.52
N SER A 494 -35.67 -23.93 9.97
CA SER A 494 -36.58 -23.07 9.21
C SER A 494 -37.37 -22.15 10.15
N ASN A 495 -37.16 -20.84 10.07
CA ASN A 495 -37.77 -19.87 10.98
C ASN A 495 -38.02 -18.49 10.33
N ASP A 496 -38.85 -17.66 10.98
CA ASP A 496 -39.24 -16.31 10.53
C ASP A 496 -38.64 -15.17 11.36
N VAL A 497 -37.51 -15.44 12.03
CA VAL A 497 -36.89 -14.53 13.01
C VAL A 497 -35.43 -14.19 12.67
N VAL A 498 -34.63 -15.16 12.22
CA VAL A 498 -33.17 -15.05 12.16
C VAL A 498 -32.69 -15.01 10.72
N TYR A 499 -32.35 -13.82 10.23
CA TYR A 499 -31.81 -13.55 8.89
C TYR A 499 -30.36 -13.06 8.98
N HIS A 500 -29.68 -12.98 7.83
CA HIS A 500 -28.23 -12.70 7.74
C HIS A 500 -27.68 -11.62 8.67
N GLY A 501 -28.42 -10.52 8.85
CA GLY A 501 -27.99 -9.35 9.62
C GLY A 501 -28.27 -9.37 11.12
N ASN A 502 -29.01 -10.34 11.67
CA ASN A 502 -29.48 -10.28 13.07
C ASN A 502 -29.09 -11.46 13.99
N TYR A 503 -28.23 -12.39 13.54
CA TYR A 503 -27.73 -13.49 14.37
C TYR A 503 -27.22 -13.04 15.74
N PHE A 504 -26.38 -12.00 15.78
CA PHE A 504 -25.77 -11.48 17.01
C PHE A 504 -26.74 -10.76 17.96
N LEU A 505 -27.99 -10.54 17.56
CA LEU A 505 -29.06 -10.02 18.42
C LEU A 505 -29.86 -11.14 19.10
N GLN A 506 -29.70 -12.41 18.68
CA GLN A 506 -30.50 -13.52 19.20
C GLN A 506 -30.00 -13.99 20.57
N PRO A 507 -30.80 -13.91 21.65
CA PRO A 507 -30.38 -14.26 23.00
C PRO A 507 -29.80 -15.68 23.13
N ASP A 508 -30.47 -16.67 22.52
CA ASP A 508 -30.07 -18.07 22.60
C ASP A 508 -28.75 -18.35 21.87
N PHE A 509 -28.47 -17.62 20.79
CA PHE A 509 -27.20 -17.74 20.07
C PHE A 509 -26.04 -17.01 20.78
N VAL A 510 -26.28 -15.82 21.34
CA VAL A 510 -25.26 -15.15 22.18
C VAL A 510 -24.93 -16.02 23.41
N ARG A 511 -25.94 -16.70 23.99
CA ARG A 511 -25.72 -17.71 25.02
C ARG A 511 -24.92 -18.92 24.49
N ARG A 512 -25.20 -19.41 23.28
CA ARG A 512 -24.44 -20.51 22.68
C ARG A 512 -22.98 -20.14 22.39
N MET A 513 -22.72 -18.93 21.89
CA MET A 513 -21.38 -18.37 21.76
C MET A 513 -20.66 -18.26 23.11
N THR A 514 -21.38 -17.90 24.17
CA THR A 514 -20.85 -17.88 25.54
C THR A 514 -20.40 -19.28 25.96
N ASP A 515 -21.25 -20.30 25.79
CA ASP A 515 -20.94 -21.70 26.12
C ASP A 515 -19.76 -22.27 25.30
N TRP A 516 -19.62 -21.89 24.04
CA TRP A 516 -18.54 -22.35 23.16
C TRP A 516 -17.19 -21.70 23.48
N LEU A 517 -17.17 -20.38 23.69
CA LEU A 517 -15.93 -19.59 23.75
C LEU A 517 -15.45 -19.36 25.18
N LEU A 518 -16.33 -18.92 26.07
CA LEU A 518 -15.99 -18.46 27.42
C LEU A 518 -15.98 -19.61 28.43
N TRP A 519 -15.02 -19.61 29.36
CA TRP A 519 -15.02 -20.59 30.44
C TRP A 519 -16.06 -20.24 31.51
N ARG A 520 -16.72 -21.26 32.06
CA ARG A 520 -17.71 -21.12 33.14
C ARG A 520 -17.09 -20.51 34.40
N VAL A 521 -17.50 -19.29 34.73
CA VAL A 521 -17.32 -18.72 36.08
C VAL A 521 -18.52 -19.11 36.96
N GLU A 522 -18.66 -20.41 37.25
CA GLU A 522 -19.63 -20.90 38.24
C GLU A 522 -18.97 -21.05 39.62
N ALA A 523 -18.65 -19.93 40.30
CA ALA A 523 -18.41 -19.87 41.76
C ALA A 523 -18.14 -18.44 42.32
N ALA A 524 -18.87 -17.39 41.93
CA ALA A 524 -18.65 -16.05 42.53
C ALA A 524 -19.85 -15.09 42.60
N MET A 525 -20.99 -15.37 41.97
CA MET A 525 -22.15 -14.45 41.99
C MET A 525 -23.43 -15.21 42.33
N ALA A 526 -23.60 -15.50 43.62
CA ALA A 526 -24.92 -15.72 44.19
C ALA A 526 -25.67 -14.37 44.30
N GLU A 527 -26.99 -14.41 44.26
CA GLU A 527 -27.86 -13.23 44.27
C GLU A 527 -27.68 -12.35 45.53
N PRO A 528 -27.93 -11.02 45.43
CA PRO A 528 -27.78 -10.11 46.54
C PRO A 528 -28.95 -10.22 47.55
N PRO A 529 -28.69 -10.31 48.86
CA PRO A 529 -29.69 -10.01 49.87
C PRO A 529 -29.81 -8.49 50.08
N GLU A 530 -31.04 -8.06 50.32
CA GLU A 530 -31.47 -6.66 50.45
C GLU A 530 -31.14 -6.06 51.84
N ALA A 531 -31.22 -4.72 51.92
CA ALA A 531 -31.48 -3.90 53.11
C ALA A 531 -30.30 -3.41 54.02
N ALA A 532 -30.06 -2.10 53.89
CA ALA A 532 -30.23 -1.09 54.96
C ALA A 532 -29.03 -0.55 55.79
N ALA A 533 -28.91 0.79 55.70
CA ALA A 533 -28.61 1.77 56.75
C ALA A 533 -27.14 2.09 57.18
N GLU A 534 -26.77 3.33 56.86
CA GLU A 534 -25.73 4.24 57.39
C GLU A 534 -25.84 4.54 58.92
N PRO A 535 -25.04 5.46 59.53
CA PRO A 535 -23.57 5.74 59.55
C PRO A 535 -23.10 5.88 61.04
N PRO A 536 -22.22 6.81 61.54
CA PRO A 536 -21.11 7.63 60.97
C PRO A 536 -19.78 7.62 61.81
N GLU A 537 -18.76 8.37 61.32
CA GLU A 537 -17.64 9.01 62.08
C GLU A 537 -16.64 8.09 62.86
N GLU A 538 -15.40 8.46 63.22
CA GLU A 538 -14.65 9.74 63.16
C GLU A 538 -13.11 9.52 63.03
N ALA A 539 -12.43 10.54 62.51
CA ALA A 539 -11.03 11.02 62.69
C ALA A 539 -9.85 10.20 63.29
N ALA A 540 -8.68 10.49 62.69
CA ALA A 540 -7.37 10.85 63.30
C ALA A 540 -6.17 9.85 63.29
N GLU A 541 -5.05 10.39 62.82
CA GLU A 541 -3.67 9.86 62.77
C GLU A 541 -2.87 10.13 64.08
N PRO A 542 -1.51 10.15 64.11
CA PRO A 542 -0.50 9.11 63.89
C PRO A 542 0.30 8.87 65.21
N PRO A 543 1.50 8.22 65.22
CA PRO A 543 2.75 9.03 65.17
C PRO A 543 4.05 8.35 64.65
N GLU A 544 5.05 9.21 64.36
CA GLU A 544 6.54 9.13 64.52
C GLU A 544 7.34 7.83 64.22
N VAL A 545 8.47 7.81 63.48
CA VAL A 545 9.66 8.71 63.29
C VAL A 545 10.75 8.64 64.39
N VAL A 546 11.87 7.98 64.08
CA VAL A 546 13.23 8.20 64.67
C VAL A 546 14.25 7.87 63.55
N ARG A 547 14.92 8.81 62.88
CA ARG A 547 16.21 9.50 63.23
C ARG A 547 17.34 8.53 63.63
N GLY A 548 18.59 8.60 63.17
CA GLY A 548 19.28 9.52 62.25
C GLY A 548 20.72 9.78 62.74
N ILE A 549 21.73 9.68 61.86
CA ILE A 549 23.11 10.20 62.02
C ILE A 549 23.56 10.59 60.60
N ASP A 550 23.71 11.86 60.19
CA ASP A 550 24.60 12.97 60.61
C ASP A 550 25.94 13.00 59.83
N PHE A 551 26.53 14.19 59.68
CA PHE A 551 27.13 14.74 58.47
C PHE A 551 28.67 14.66 58.41
N GLY A 552 29.24 14.84 57.20
CA GLY A 552 30.69 15.01 57.01
C GLY A 552 31.09 15.67 55.68
N GLU A 553 31.40 16.96 55.72
CA GLU A 553 32.10 17.76 54.69
C GLU A 553 32.88 18.88 55.43
N PRO A 554 33.91 19.56 54.86
CA PRO A 554 34.77 19.26 53.70
C PRO A 554 36.27 19.17 54.17
N PRO A 555 37.37 19.24 53.35
CA PRO A 555 37.78 20.47 52.61
C PRO A 555 38.56 20.27 51.27
N PRO A 556 38.71 21.31 50.42
CA PRO A 556 39.75 21.41 49.35
C PRO A 556 41.13 21.82 49.94
N PRO A 557 42.31 21.66 49.28
CA PRO A 557 42.64 21.92 47.85
C PRO A 557 43.52 20.79 47.21
N ALA A 558 44.36 20.89 46.16
CA ALA A 558 44.93 21.99 45.34
C ALA A 558 45.39 21.50 43.92
N ALA A 559 45.95 22.40 43.09
CA ALA A 559 46.63 22.11 41.81
C ALA A 559 48.17 22.27 41.93
N PRO A 560 48.99 21.50 41.18
CA PRO A 560 49.69 22.00 39.95
C PRO A 560 50.04 20.86 38.94
N PRO A 561 50.91 21.01 37.89
CA PRO A 561 51.54 22.18 37.25
C PRO A 561 51.25 22.34 35.72
N PRO A 562 51.71 23.43 35.06
CA PRO A 562 51.59 23.64 33.59
C PRO A 562 52.62 22.82 32.75
N PRO A 563 52.51 22.78 31.41
CA PRO A 563 53.14 21.74 30.58
C PRO A 563 54.63 21.97 30.29
N VAL A 564 55.36 20.89 30.01
CA VAL A 564 56.76 20.93 29.56
C VAL A 564 56.91 20.20 28.22
N ARG A 565 57.49 20.90 27.25
CA ARG A 565 57.84 20.41 25.91
C ARG A 565 59.01 19.41 25.93
N GLY A 566 59.03 18.52 24.94
CA GLY A 566 60.22 17.80 24.48
C GLY A 566 59.85 16.51 23.76
N VAL A 567 60.30 16.21 22.54
CA VAL A 567 61.22 16.94 21.64
C VAL A 567 60.76 16.69 20.20
N ASP A 568 60.76 17.73 19.37
CA ASP A 568 60.50 17.61 17.93
C ASP A 568 61.59 16.77 17.24
N VAL A 569 61.19 15.71 16.54
CA VAL A 569 61.93 15.22 15.38
C VAL A 569 61.23 15.82 14.16
N PRO A 570 61.90 16.67 13.35
CA PRO A 570 61.25 17.33 12.24
C PRO A 570 60.92 16.31 11.14
N ALA A 571 59.64 15.95 11.03
CA ALA A 571 59.11 15.39 9.81
C ALA A 571 59.06 16.52 8.77
N ASP A 572 59.92 16.39 7.75
CA ASP A 572 60.16 17.37 6.69
C ASP A 572 58.86 17.87 6.02
N PRO A 573 58.48 19.16 6.17
CA PRO A 573 57.34 19.75 5.49
C PRO A 573 57.70 20.06 4.02
N GLY A 574 58.08 19.01 3.28
CA GLY A 574 58.69 19.09 1.96
C GLY A 574 58.55 17.82 1.12
N ALA A 575 58.29 16.66 1.74
CA ALA A 575 57.92 15.46 1.00
C ALA A 575 56.42 15.49 0.65
N PRO A 576 56.03 15.41 -0.63
CA PRO A 576 54.66 15.03 -0.97
C PRO A 576 54.31 13.70 -0.28
N PRO A 577 53.05 13.44 0.11
CA PRO A 577 52.65 12.08 0.45
C PRO A 577 53.08 11.18 -0.70
N ALA A 578 53.88 10.15 -0.40
CA ALA A 578 54.46 9.29 -1.42
C ALA A 578 53.34 8.83 -2.35
N ALA A 579 53.46 9.19 -3.65
CA ALA A 579 52.37 9.03 -4.60
C ALA A 579 51.82 7.61 -4.48
N PRO A 580 50.51 7.42 -4.23
CA PRO A 580 49.98 6.13 -3.83
C PRO A 580 50.39 5.11 -4.89
N ASN A 581 51.03 4.03 -4.45
CA ASN A 581 51.67 3.06 -5.32
C ASN A 581 50.58 2.25 -6.03
N VAL A 582 50.02 2.83 -7.09
CA VAL A 582 48.91 2.27 -7.87
C VAL A 582 49.39 1.81 -9.23
N ALA A 583 48.70 0.83 -9.79
CA ALA A 583 48.92 0.35 -11.14
C ALA A 583 47.58 0.08 -11.84
N GLU A 584 47.61 0.07 -13.17
CA GLU A 584 46.51 -0.48 -13.95
C GLU A 584 46.38 -1.98 -13.68
N ALA A 585 45.14 -2.41 -13.49
CA ALA A 585 44.78 -3.78 -13.18
C ALA A 585 43.56 -4.20 -14.01
N THR A 586 43.58 -5.44 -14.48
CA THR A 586 42.44 -6.11 -15.12
C THR A 586 41.90 -7.14 -14.15
N LEU A 587 40.60 -7.06 -13.88
CA LEU A 587 39.83 -8.09 -13.19
C LEU A 587 39.12 -8.97 -14.22
N LEU A 588 39.16 -10.29 -14.00
CA LEU A 588 38.37 -11.31 -14.68
C LEU A 588 37.55 -12.07 -13.64
N ALA A 589 36.28 -12.35 -13.95
CA ALA A 589 35.47 -13.34 -13.26
C ALA A 589 34.91 -14.31 -14.32
N SER A 590 35.11 -15.63 -14.18
CA SER A 590 34.55 -16.63 -15.11
C SER A 590 34.13 -17.94 -14.45
N MET A 591 33.14 -18.60 -15.04
CA MET A 591 32.64 -19.93 -14.65
C MET A 591 32.14 -20.70 -15.89
N THR A 592 31.73 -21.97 -15.72
CA THR A 592 31.09 -22.72 -16.81
C THR A 592 29.82 -22.03 -17.32
N ALA A 593 29.57 -22.08 -18.62
CA ALA A 593 28.34 -21.55 -19.22
C ALA A 593 27.05 -22.27 -18.76
N LYS A 594 27.17 -23.53 -18.31
CA LYS A 594 26.07 -24.43 -17.98
C LYS A 594 26.28 -25.12 -16.64
N PRO A 595 26.17 -24.42 -15.49
CA PRO A 595 26.21 -25.06 -14.19
C PRO A 595 25.03 -26.03 -14.05
N SER A 596 25.19 -27.08 -13.25
CA SER A 596 24.10 -28.00 -12.93
C SER A 596 23.40 -27.55 -11.64
N VAL A 597 22.07 -27.64 -11.62
CA VAL A 597 21.27 -27.34 -10.42
C VAL A 597 21.69 -28.24 -9.26
N GLY A 598 21.96 -27.64 -8.10
CA GLY A 598 22.42 -28.35 -6.90
C GLY A 598 23.85 -28.91 -6.98
N VAL A 599 24.66 -28.43 -7.92
CA VAL A 599 26.09 -28.83 -8.03
C VAL A 599 26.98 -27.58 -7.90
N PRO A 600 27.73 -27.44 -6.79
CA PRO A 600 28.71 -26.38 -6.63
C PRO A 600 29.76 -26.43 -7.74
N THR A 601 29.91 -25.34 -8.48
CA THR A 601 30.83 -25.23 -9.61
C THR A 601 31.81 -24.07 -9.40
N ALA A 602 33.06 -24.24 -9.82
CA ALA A 602 34.09 -23.21 -9.65
C ALA A 602 33.77 -21.91 -10.40
N LEU A 603 33.92 -20.79 -9.70
CA LEU A 603 34.00 -19.41 -10.18
C LEU A 603 35.43 -18.93 -9.95
N ARG A 604 36.15 -18.69 -11.03
CA ARG A 604 37.51 -18.16 -11.02
C ARG A 604 37.49 -16.64 -11.02
N VAL A 605 38.14 -16.01 -10.05
CA VAL A 605 38.36 -14.57 -10.02
C VAL A 605 39.86 -14.30 -10.13
N ALA A 606 40.28 -13.56 -11.15
CA ALA A 606 41.68 -13.36 -11.49
C ALA A 606 42.02 -11.86 -11.65
N LEU A 607 43.20 -11.48 -11.16
CA LEU A 607 43.72 -10.11 -11.15
C LEU A 607 45.12 -10.06 -11.76
N SER A 608 45.34 -9.23 -12.77
CA SER A 608 46.63 -9.05 -13.42
C SER A 608 46.89 -7.60 -13.85
N ARG A 609 48.16 -7.25 -14.07
CA ARG A 609 48.59 -6.02 -14.76
C ARG A 609 48.53 -6.13 -16.29
N LYS A 610 48.14 -7.30 -16.82
CA LYS A 610 47.95 -7.56 -18.25
C LYS A 610 46.47 -7.75 -18.55
N GLU A 611 46.10 -7.66 -19.83
CA GLU A 611 44.78 -8.10 -20.28
C GLU A 611 44.54 -9.58 -19.89
N LEU A 612 43.31 -9.85 -19.47
CA LEU A 612 42.80 -11.18 -19.16
C LEU A 612 41.65 -11.48 -20.12
N HIS A 613 41.51 -12.74 -20.51
CA HIS A 613 40.46 -13.20 -21.41
C HIS A 613 39.73 -14.39 -20.78
N VAL A 614 38.43 -14.47 -21.02
CA VAL A 614 37.59 -15.63 -20.66
C VAL A 614 38.05 -16.85 -21.45
N ALA A 615 38.13 -18.02 -20.81
CA ALA A 615 38.54 -19.24 -21.49
C ALA A 615 37.46 -19.75 -22.46
N ALA A 616 37.88 -20.45 -23.52
CA ALA A 616 36.96 -20.97 -24.53
C ALA A 616 36.02 -22.04 -23.94
N GLY A 617 34.74 -21.72 -23.81
CA GLY A 617 33.70 -22.58 -23.21
C GLY A 617 33.17 -22.09 -21.86
N GLU A 618 33.80 -21.07 -21.26
CA GLU A 618 33.31 -20.39 -20.06
C GLU A 618 32.43 -19.18 -20.41
N VAL A 619 31.60 -18.77 -19.44
CA VAL A 619 31.07 -17.40 -19.39
C VAL A 619 31.94 -16.58 -18.46
N GLY A 620 32.18 -15.31 -18.79
CA GLY A 620 32.96 -14.44 -17.92
C GLY A 620 32.81 -12.96 -18.26
N ALA A 621 33.14 -12.14 -17.28
CA ALA A 621 33.21 -10.69 -17.39
C ALA A 621 34.64 -10.22 -17.12
N VAL A 622 35.07 -9.17 -17.83
CA VAL A 622 36.42 -8.59 -17.71
C VAL A 622 36.29 -7.07 -17.60
N GLY A 623 37.12 -6.44 -16.76
CA GLY A 623 37.15 -4.99 -16.68
C GLY A 623 38.44 -4.43 -16.09
N GLY A 624 39.00 -3.43 -16.78
CA GLY A 624 40.12 -2.63 -16.28
C GLY A 624 39.70 -1.65 -15.17
N PHE A 625 40.65 -1.36 -14.27
CA PHE A 625 40.56 -0.37 -13.19
C PHE A 625 41.98 0.00 -12.69
N VAL A 626 42.08 0.95 -11.76
CA VAL A 626 43.33 1.32 -11.09
C VAL A 626 43.30 0.81 -9.65
N ALA A 627 44.36 0.14 -9.22
CA ALA A 627 44.43 -0.53 -7.93
C ALA A 627 45.75 -0.27 -7.19
N PRO A 628 45.78 -0.28 -5.85
CA PRO A 628 47.01 -0.39 -5.06
C PRO A 628 47.85 -1.60 -5.48
N ALA A 629 49.17 -1.41 -5.55
CA ALA A 629 50.15 -2.40 -5.97
C ALA A 629 50.86 -3.10 -4.80
N ASP A 630 50.74 -2.56 -3.58
CA ASP A 630 51.55 -2.90 -2.40
C ASP A 630 50.76 -3.52 -1.24
N ARG A 631 49.43 -3.55 -1.32
CA ARG A 631 48.53 -4.15 -0.31
C ARG A 631 47.47 -5.09 -0.92
N PRO A 632 46.96 -6.07 -0.17
CA PRO A 632 45.88 -6.95 -0.63
C PRO A 632 44.57 -6.19 -0.82
N LEU A 633 43.78 -6.63 -1.79
CA LEU A 633 42.45 -6.14 -2.12
C LEU A 633 41.43 -7.20 -1.73
N ALA A 634 40.33 -6.78 -1.12
CA ALA A 634 39.21 -7.67 -0.80
C ALA A 634 38.39 -7.96 -2.06
N VAL A 635 37.97 -9.22 -2.21
CA VAL A 635 37.07 -9.70 -3.26
C VAL A 635 35.81 -10.23 -2.58
N ASN A 636 34.69 -9.56 -2.80
CA ASN A 636 33.39 -10.04 -2.35
C ASN A 636 32.65 -10.63 -3.56
N VAL A 637 32.14 -11.85 -3.42
CA VAL A 637 31.22 -12.46 -4.38
C VAL A 637 29.84 -12.50 -3.71
N ALA A 638 28.83 -11.94 -4.39
CA ALA A 638 27.45 -11.93 -3.95
C ALA A 638 26.56 -12.76 -4.89
N ALA A 639 25.64 -13.53 -4.31
CA ALA A 639 24.65 -14.33 -5.02
C ALA A 639 23.46 -13.47 -5.49
N SER A 640 23.60 -12.77 -6.62
CA SER A 640 22.62 -11.76 -7.06
C SER A 640 21.28 -12.35 -7.51
N ALA A 641 21.26 -13.50 -8.18
CA ALA A 641 20.02 -14.21 -8.54
C ALA A 641 20.24 -15.71 -8.76
N ASN A 642 19.35 -16.54 -8.17
CA ASN A 642 19.28 -18.00 -8.38
C ASN A 642 20.61 -18.74 -8.09
N ALA A 643 21.38 -18.24 -7.13
CA ALA A 643 22.73 -18.70 -6.83
C ALA A 643 22.92 -18.87 -5.32
N ARG A 644 23.85 -19.75 -4.92
CA ARG A 644 24.58 -19.66 -3.65
C ARG A 644 26.07 -19.61 -3.96
N VAL A 645 26.84 -18.90 -3.15
CA VAL A 645 28.28 -18.71 -3.35
C VAL A 645 29.08 -18.99 -2.09
N GLY A 646 30.32 -19.46 -2.22
CA GLY A 646 31.16 -19.83 -1.08
C GLY A 646 32.65 -19.96 -1.42
N LEU A 647 33.47 -20.14 -0.39
CA LEU A 647 34.91 -20.44 -0.53
C LEU A 647 35.19 -21.94 -0.68
N ALA A 648 34.23 -22.80 -0.33
CA ALA A 648 34.30 -24.25 -0.49
C ALA A 648 32.95 -24.81 -0.95
N PRO A 649 32.90 -25.97 -1.64
CA PRO A 649 31.67 -26.58 -2.14
C PRO A 649 30.61 -26.87 -1.08
N ASP A 650 31.04 -27.10 0.16
CA ASP A 650 30.21 -27.39 1.34
C ASP A 650 29.89 -26.14 2.18
N GLN A 651 30.52 -25.00 1.88
CA GLN A 651 30.40 -23.74 2.63
C GLN A 651 29.78 -22.63 1.77
N LEU A 652 28.58 -22.89 1.25
CA LEU A 652 27.85 -21.98 0.38
C LEU A 652 26.81 -21.16 1.17
N GLY A 653 26.77 -19.84 0.92
CA GLY A 653 25.77 -18.90 1.43
C GLY A 653 25.36 -17.90 0.36
N GLU A 654 24.95 -16.71 0.76
CA GLU A 654 24.66 -15.61 -0.18
C GLU A 654 25.91 -14.78 -0.50
N PHE A 655 27.00 -15.00 0.23
CA PHE A 655 28.29 -14.34 0.03
C PHE A 655 29.50 -15.25 0.23
N ALA A 656 30.57 -14.87 -0.45
CA ALA A 656 31.93 -15.28 -0.12
C ALA A 656 32.85 -14.06 -0.13
N THR A 657 33.90 -14.08 0.69
CA THR A 657 34.95 -13.06 0.66
C THR A 657 36.31 -13.71 0.80
N ASP A 658 37.23 -13.32 -0.07
CA ASP A 658 38.65 -13.61 0.08
C ASP A 658 39.45 -12.36 -0.32
N SER A 659 40.78 -12.44 -0.34
CA SER A 659 41.64 -11.32 -0.71
C SER A 659 42.84 -11.76 -1.54
N PHE A 660 43.24 -10.91 -2.47
CA PHE A 660 44.43 -11.12 -3.30
C PHE A 660 45.21 -9.83 -3.49
N GLN A 661 46.53 -9.93 -3.68
CA GLN A 661 47.37 -8.79 -3.99
C GLN A 661 47.61 -8.71 -5.50
N LEU A 662 47.62 -7.50 -6.07
CA LEU A 662 48.06 -7.27 -7.44
C LEU A 662 49.54 -7.66 -7.55
N PRO A 663 49.91 -8.68 -8.34
CA PRO A 663 51.27 -9.21 -8.30
C PRO A 663 52.27 -8.13 -8.76
N PRO A 664 53.47 -8.03 -8.16
CA PRO A 664 54.44 -6.97 -8.46
C PRO A 664 55.04 -7.06 -9.88
N GLY A 665 54.92 -8.22 -10.53
CA GLY A 665 55.30 -8.42 -11.95
C GLY A 665 54.10 -8.65 -12.86
N GLY A 666 54.36 -8.99 -14.12
CA GLY A 666 53.31 -9.31 -15.12
C GLY A 666 52.69 -10.71 -14.97
N GLY A 667 52.46 -11.17 -13.75
CA GLY A 667 51.76 -12.42 -13.42
C GLY A 667 50.27 -12.21 -13.17
N THR A 668 49.59 -13.24 -12.67
CA THR A 668 48.17 -13.21 -12.32
C THR A 668 47.99 -13.78 -10.92
N SER A 669 47.23 -13.09 -10.07
CA SER A 669 46.74 -13.62 -8.80
C SER A 669 45.33 -14.16 -9.03
N GLU A 670 45.04 -15.36 -8.51
CA GLU A 670 43.77 -16.04 -8.77
C GLU A 670 43.16 -16.55 -7.46
N LEU A 671 41.84 -16.44 -7.37
CA LEU A 671 41.00 -16.93 -6.29
C LEU A 671 39.93 -17.85 -6.89
N GLU A 672 39.67 -18.97 -6.23
CA GLU A 672 38.60 -19.89 -6.60
C GLU A 672 37.46 -19.76 -5.56
N PHE A 673 36.28 -19.44 -6.07
CA PHE A 673 35.02 -19.47 -5.34
C PHE A 673 34.16 -20.59 -5.91
N PHE A 674 33.10 -20.96 -5.21
CA PHE A 674 32.10 -21.92 -5.69
C PHE A 674 30.76 -21.25 -5.86
N VAL A 675 30.02 -21.63 -6.91
CA VAL A 675 28.68 -21.16 -7.24
C VAL A 675 27.78 -22.37 -7.47
N GLU A 676 26.69 -22.46 -6.72
CA GLU A 676 25.64 -23.47 -6.88
C GLU A 676 24.39 -22.82 -7.47
N ALA A 677 23.88 -23.38 -8.56
CA ALA A 677 22.61 -22.98 -9.14
C ALA A 677 21.45 -23.59 -8.32
N GLN A 678 20.51 -22.76 -7.86
CA GLN A 678 19.41 -23.23 -7.00
C GLN A 678 18.24 -23.82 -7.79
N ALA A 679 17.97 -23.29 -8.99
CA ALA A 679 16.95 -23.75 -9.93
C ALA A 679 17.44 -23.63 -11.38
N ALA A 680 16.75 -24.29 -12.31
CA ALA A 680 17.05 -24.18 -13.75
C ALA A 680 16.67 -22.79 -14.28
N GLY A 681 17.49 -22.22 -15.14
CA GLY A 681 17.34 -20.83 -15.63
C GLY A 681 18.61 -20.00 -15.44
N PRO A 682 18.54 -18.67 -15.60
CA PRO A 682 19.70 -17.80 -15.42
C PRO A 682 20.19 -17.81 -13.97
N VAL A 683 21.51 -17.80 -13.78
CA VAL A 683 22.20 -17.78 -12.49
C VAL A 683 23.16 -16.61 -12.52
N THR A 684 22.98 -15.62 -11.64
CA THR A 684 23.77 -14.39 -11.65
C THR A 684 24.52 -14.19 -10.34
N VAL A 685 25.81 -13.89 -10.46
CA VAL A 685 26.68 -13.52 -9.35
C VAL A 685 27.37 -12.19 -9.64
N THR A 686 27.63 -11.40 -8.61
CA THR A 686 28.36 -10.13 -8.74
C THR A 686 29.67 -10.20 -7.95
N VAL A 687 30.78 -9.92 -8.61
CA VAL A 687 32.13 -9.89 -8.05
C VAL A 687 32.56 -8.44 -7.86
N VAL A 688 32.93 -8.09 -6.63
CA VAL A 688 33.27 -6.73 -6.19
C VAL A 688 34.67 -6.71 -5.60
N VAL A 689 35.55 -5.86 -6.13
CA VAL A 689 36.91 -5.64 -5.62
C VAL A 689 36.98 -4.33 -4.87
N GLN A 690 37.56 -4.35 -3.67
CA GLN A 690 37.64 -3.20 -2.75
C GLN A 690 39.06 -3.05 -2.15
N ASP A 691 39.48 -1.82 -1.92
CA ASP A 691 40.64 -1.45 -1.10
C ASP A 691 40.13 -0.92 0.24
N GLY A 692 40.17 -1.77 1.27
CA GLY A 692 39.42 -1.55 2.51
C GLY A 692 37.94 -1.35 2.22
N VAL A 693 37.48 -0.10 2.36
CA VAL A 693 36.07 0.31 2.25
C VAL A 693 35.76 0.95 0.89
N LYS A 694 36.81 1.23 0.10
CA LYS A 694 36.74 1.86 -1.22
C LYS A 694 36.48 0.81 -2.29
N TRP A 695 35.30 0.84 -2.89
CA TRP A 695 34.94 -0.02 -4.02
C TRP A 695 35.73 0.41 -5.27
N LEU A 696 36.54 -0.50 -5.82
CA LEU A 696 37.40 -0.24 -6.98
C LEU A 696 36.79 -0.74 -8.30
N LYS A 697 36.14 -1.92 -8.29
CA LYS A 697 35.52 -2.50 -9.48
C LYS A 697 34.35 -3.42 -9.15
N SER A 698 33.34 -3.47 -10.02
CA SER A 698 32.30 -4.51 -10.03
C SER A 698 32.27 -5.25 -11.37
N LEU A 699 31.91 -6.53 -11.34
CA LEU A 699 31.61 -7.37 -12.51
C LEU A 699 30.41 -8.26 -12.19
N ALA A 700 29.31 -8.10 -12.92
CA ALA A 700 28.19 -9.05 -12.90
C ALA A 700 28.40 -10.15 -13.96
N LEU A 701 28.08 -11.39 -13.60
CA LEU A 701 28.25 -12.57 -14.44
C LEU A 701 27.00 -13.45 -14.39
N THR A 702 26.41 -13.73 -15.55
CA THR A 702 25.23 -14.59 -15.69
C THR A 702 25.55 -15.85 -16.50
N ALA A 703 25.32 -17.02 -15.90
CA ALA A 703 25.31 -18.33 -16.55
C ALA A 703 23.86 -18.83 -16.73
N THR A 704 23.65 -19.98 -17.40
CA THR A 704 22.31 -20.60 -17.49
C THR A 704 22.34 -22.06 -17.05
N ALA A 705 21.68 -22.36 -15.93
CA ALA A 705 21.67 -23.69 -15.34
C ALA A 705 20.74 -24.67 -16.06
N GLY A 706 21.24 -25.88 -16.30
CA GLY A 706 20.51 -26.99 -16.89
C GLY A 706 19.83 -27.89 -15.85
N ALA A 707 18.85 -28.68 -16.29
CA ALA A 707 18.15 -29.65 -15.45
C ALA A 707 19.11 -30.65 -14.75
N PRO A 708 18.79 -31.13 -13.53
CA PRO A 708 19.69 -31.94 -12.72
C PRO A 708 20.04 -33.29 -13.37
N VAL A 709 21.28 -33.74 -13.19
CA VAL A 709 21.82 -34.98 -13.76
C VAL A 709 22.03 -36.02 -12.65
N ALA A 710 21.51 -37.23 -12.84
CA ALA A 710 21.70 -38.34 -11.89
C ALA A 710 23.11 -38.96 -12.00
N PRO A 711 23.70 -39.46 -10.89
CA PRO A 711 25.10 -39.89 -10.87
C PRO A 711 25.30 -41.32 -11.42
N VAL A 712 26.20 -41.48 -12.39
CA VAL A 712 26.69 -42.79 -12.88
C VAL A 712 28.21 -42.74 -13.14
N ALA A 713 28.90 -43.86 -12.87
CA ALA A 713 30.35 -44.00 -12.94
C ALA A 713 30.94 -43.97 -14.38
N ALA A 714 32.25 -43.77 -14.46
CA ALA A 714 32.98 -43.43 -15.70
C ALA A 714 33.21 -44.59 -16.69
N ALA A 715 33.04 -44.32 -18.00
CA ALA A 715 34.03 -44.60 -19.06
C ALA A 715 33.57 -44.15 -20.48
N VAL A 716 34.38 -43.27 -21.11
CA VAL A 716 34.71 -43.13 -22.56
C VAL A 716 33.69 -43.60 -23.63
N PHE A 717 33.23 -42.68 -24.51
CA PHE A 717 33.52 -42.67 -25.98
C PHE A 717 32.94 -41.45 -26.75
N ALA A 718 33.81 -40.82 -27.57
CA ALA A 718 33.59 -40.04 -28.82
C ALA A 718 32.52 -38.90 -28.97
N ALA A 719 32.97 -37.74 -29.47
CA ALA A 719 32.17 -36.62 -30.03
C ALA A 719 31.96 -36.77 -31.56
N PRO A 720 31.18 -35.92 -32.31
CA PRO A 720 31.32 -34.44 -32.42
C PRO A 720 29.97 -33.65 -32.39
N GLY A 721 29.91 -32.39 -31.93
CA GLY A 721 30.23 -31.18 -32.71
C GLY A 721 29.23 -30.04 -32.33
N PRO A 722 29.54 -28.73 -32.49
CA PRO A 722 28.98 -27.70 -31.62
C PRO A 722 27.84 -26.83 -32.21
N LEU A 723 26.96 -26.36 -31.32
CA LEU A 723 26.19 -25.12 -31.46
C LEU A 723 26.46 -24.24 -30.23
N GLN A 724 27.02 -23.06 -30.44
CA GLN A 724 27.27 -22.06 -29.39
C GLN A 724 26.01 -21.21 -29.16
N PRO A 725 25.50 -21.09 -27.92
CA PRO A 725 24.59 -20.02 -27.54
C PRO A 725 25.37 -18.72 -27.28
N GLU A 726 24.87 -17.60 -27.78
CA GLU A 726 25.46 -16.28 -27.52
C GLU A 726 25.28 -15.86 -26.04
N VAL A 727 26.31 -15.21 -25.48
CA VAL A 727 26.37 -14.83 -24.06
C VAL A 727 26.04 -13.35 -23.91
N LEU A 728 24.96 -13.03 -23.18
CA LEU A 728 24.62 -11.67 -22.77
C LEU A 728 25.44 -11.26 -21.54
N ALA A 729 26.63 -10.72 -21.75
CA ALA A 729 27.41 -10.04 -20.71
C ALA A 729 27.05 -8.54 -20.65
N SER A 730 26.21 -8.15 -19.70
CA SER A 730 25.92 -6.73 -19.44
C SER A 730 26.97 -6.12 -18.50
N ALA A 731 28.01 -5.52 -19.05
CA ALA A 731 28.88 -4.65 -18.28
C ALA A 731 28.15 -3.31 -18.01
N SER A 732 28.07 -2.91 -16.73
CA SER A 732 27.71 -1.54 -16.36
C SER A 732 28.59 -0.56 -17.13
N THR A 733 27.99 0.32 -17.95
CA THR A 733 28.77 1.25 -18.79
C THR A 733 29.60 2.15 -17.87
N PRO A 734 30.94 2.06 -17.88
CA PRO A 734 31.72 2.81 -16.90
C PRO A 734 31.64 4.31 -17.21
N LEU A 735 31.36 5.10 -16.19
CA LEU A 735 31.99 6.42 -16.12
C LEU A 735 33.50 6.16 -16.09
N PRO A 736 34.32 6.88 -16.87
CA PRO A 736 35.77 6.87 -16.65
C PRO A 736 35.99 7.47 -15.26
N ALA A 737 36.25 6.59 -14.29
CA ALA A 737 36.52 6.97 -12.93
C ALA A 737 37.70 7.96 -12.94
N SER A 738 37.51 9.14 -12.34
CA SER A 738 38.67 9.99 -12.07
C SER A 738 39.64 9.22 -11.18
N ALA A 739 40.95 9.33 -11.43
CA ALA A 739 41.96 8.76 -10.55
C ALA A 739 41.87 9.38 -9.14
N ASP A 740 41.44 10.65 -9.09
CA ASP A 740 40.97 11.33 -7.90
C ASP A 740 39.55 10.83 -7.53
N GLN A 741 39.44 10.21 -6.36
CA GLN A 741 38.21 9.71 -5.75
C GLN A 741 38.04 10.41 -4.40
N PRO A 742 36.81 10.54 -3.86
CA PRO A 742 36.60 11.09 -2.53
C PRO A 742 37.44 10.35 -1.50
N ASP A 743 38.02 11.10 -0.56
CA ASP A 743 38.51 10.51 0.68
C ASP A 743 37.30 10.19 1.56
N PHE A 744 37.18 8.93 1.98
CA PHE A 744 36.05 8.45 2.78
C PHE A 744 36.36 8.37 4.28
N GLU A 745 37.58 8.73 4.72
CA GLU A 745 37.98 8.67 6.14
C GLU A 745 37.02 9.42 7.08
N ASP A 746 36.51 10.58 6.64
CA ASP A 746 35.59 11.44 7.40
C ASP A 746 34.09 11.14 7.19
N TYR A 747 33.73 10.29 6.23
CA TYR A 747 32.33 10.03 5.87
C TYR A 747 31.81 8.74 6.49
N PHE A 748 30.58 8.78 7.03
CA PHE A 748 29.86 7.55 7.33
C PHE A 748 29.27 7.01 6.02
N THR A 749 29.64 5.80 5.62
CA THR A 749 29.25 5.22 4.34
C THR A 749 28.38 3.99 4.58
N ILE A 750 27.20 3.97 3.93
CA ILE A 750 26.34 2.79 3.82
C ILE A 750 26.33 2.37 2.35
N GLN A 751 26.68 1.12 2.08
CA GLN A 751 26.52 0.48 0.78
C GLN A 751 25.38 -0.55 0.91
N VAL A 752 24.49 -0.59 -0.08
CA VAL A 752 23.35 -1.52 -0.16
C VAL A 752 23.41 -2.19 -1.53
N GLN A 753 23.25 -3.51 -1.56
CA GLN A 753 23.05 -4.29 -2.78
C GLN A 753 21.73 -5.08 -2.67
N GLU A 754 21.08 -5.33 -3.81
CA GLU A 754 19.87 -6.15 -3.88
C GLU A 754 20.20 -7.58 -4.33
N ALA A 755 19.76 -8.58 -3.56
CA ALA A 755 19.79 -10.00 -3.94
C ALA A 755 18.36 -10.54 -4.10
N ARG A 756 18.12 -11.31 -5.18
CA ARG A 756 16.79 -11.86 -5.50
C ARG A 756 16.76 -13.38 -5.40
N PHE A 757 15.81 -13.90 -4.61
CA PHE A 757 15.59 -15.33 -4.42
C PHE A 757 14.11 -15.69 -4.67
N GLY A 758 13.82 -16.25 -5.85
CA GLY A 758 12.44 -16.54 -6.26
C GLY A 758 11.62 -15.26 -6.40
N ALA A 759 10.64 -15.07 -5.51
CA ALA A 759 9.83 -13.85 -5.41
C ALA A 759 10.27 -12.91 -4.26
N ASP A 760 11.20 -13.35 -3.40
CA ASP A 760 11.67 -12.61 -2.23
C ASP A 760 12.97 -11.85 -2.59
N THR A 761 13.19 -10.73 -1.91
CA THR A 761 14.34 -9.82 -2.12
C THR A 761 15.08 -9.59 -0.80
N LYS A 762 16.40 -9.47 -0.80
CA LYS A 762 17.18 -9.10 0.39
C LYS A 762 18.07 -7.90 0.12
N PHE A 763 18.31 -7.12 1.16
CA PHE A 763 19.26 -6.01 1.16
C PHE A 763 20.54 -6.37 1.92
N LEU A 764 21.63 -5.98 1.31
CA LEU A 764 22.97 -6.44 1.60
C LEU A 764 23.83 -5.24 1.97
N TYR A 765 24.14 -5.10 3.26
CA TYR A 765 24.75 -3.90 3.80
C TYR A 765 26.24 -4.05 4.02
N VAL A 766 27.02 -3.07 3.53
CA VAL A 766 28.41 -2.84 3.98
C VAL A 766 28.47 -1.43 4.57
N VAL A 767 28.86 -1.33 5.83
CA VAL A 767 28.81 -0.08 6.60
C VAL A 767 30.19 0.25 7.12
N SER A 768 30.65 1.48 6.86
CA SER A 768 31.96 1.92 7.28
C SER A 768 32.00 3.38 7.74
N CYS A 769 32.86 3.64 8.72
CA CYS A 769 33.30 4.98 9.07
C CYS A 769 34.72 4.86 9.67
N PRO A 770 35.79 5.09 8.88
CA PRO A 770 37.17 4.88 9.32
C PRO A 770 37.54 5.67 10.58
N ARG A 771 37.13 6.94 10.69
CA ARG A 771 37.29 7.77 11.90
C ARG A 771 36.57 7.25 13.17
N LEU A 772 35.69 6.26 13.04
CA LEU A 772 35.05 5.55 14.16
C LEU A 772 35.54 4.10 14.31
N GLY A 773 36.44 3.63 13.44
CA GLY A 773 36.89 2.24 13.40
C GLY A 773 35.83 1.25 12.90
N ILE A 774 34.78 1.73 12.24
CA ILE A 774 33.65 0.90 11.79
C ILE A 774 33.92 0.35 10.38
N SER A 775 33.78 -0.96 10.22
CA SER A 775 33.83 -1.68 8.94
C SER A 775 33.10 -3.01 9.08
N GLU A 776 31.77 -2.96 9.05
CA GLU A 776 30.87 -4.08 9.37
C GLU A 776 29.93 -4.42 8.20
N ARG A 777 29.31 -5.60 8.25
CA ARG A 777 28.45 -6.14 7.19
C ARG A 777 27.18 -6.73 7.80
N PHE A 778 26.05 -6.52 7.13
CA PHE A 778 24.75 -6.96 7.62
C PHE A 778 23.84 -7.39 6.46
N GLU A 779 22.79 -8.15 6.77
CA GLU A 779 21.81 -8.66 5.82
C GLU A 779 20.40 -8.34 6.34
N SER A 780 19.49 -7.86 5.48
CA SER A 780 18.09 -7.66 5.88
C SER A 780 17.36 -8.98 6.06
N LEU A 781 16.21 -8.93 6.73
CA LEU A 781 15.21 -9.98 6.57
C LEU A 781 14.71 -10.02 5.10
N PRO A 782 14.17 -11.17 4.63
CA PRO A 782 13.55 -11.25 3.31
C PRO A 782 12.38 -10.25 3.15
N LEU A 783 12.46 -9.44 2.10
CA LEU A 783 11.49 -8.45 1.69
C LEU A 783 10.58 -9.03 0.60
N ARG A 784 9.28 -9.11 0.86
CA ARG A 784 8.27 -9.58 -0.10
C ARG A 784 7.57 -8.40 -0.75
N ALA A 785 7.25 -8.51 -2.04
CA ALA A 785 6.58 -7.47 -2.82
C ALA A 785 7.19 -6.06 -2.61
N ARG A 786 8.53 -5.98 -2.56
CA ARG A 786 9.30 -4.78 -2.16
C ARG A 786 8.81 -3.50 -2.83
N SER A 787 8.68 -3.53 -4.16
CA SER A 787 8.26 -2.37 -4.97
C SER A 787 6.82 -1.92 -4.68
N ASP A 788 5.93 -2.84 -4.29
CA ASP A 788 4.56 -2.49 -3.87
C ASP A 788 4.54 -1.86 -2.47
N TYR A 789 5.35 -2.35 -1.53
CA TYR A 789 5.52 -1.74 -0.21
C TYR A 789 6.07 -0.31 -0.33
N ILE A 790 7.13 -0.09 -1.12
CA ILE A 790 7.69 1.26 -1.33
C ILE A 790 6.70 2.18 -2.05
N ALA A 791 5.94 1.68 -3.03
CA ALA A 791 4.88 2.44 -3.69
C ALA A 791 3.76 2.83 -2.69
N ALA A 792 3.36 1.92 -1.79
CA ALA A 792 2.41 2.20 -0.72
C ALA A 792 2.95 3.26 0.25
N THR A 793 4.20 3.13 0.70
CA THR A 793 4.86 4.15 1.55
C THR A 793 4.85 5.54 0.91
N LEU A 794 5.16 5.64 -0.39
CA LEU A 794 5.13 6.91 -1.12
C LEU A 794 3.70 7.44 -1.36
N ALA A 795 2.69 6.58 -1.27
CA ALA A 795 1.28 6.97 -1.24
C ALA A 795 0.84 7.44 0.16
N ASP A 796 1.34 6.84 1.24
CA ASP A 796 1.11 7.28 2.62
C ASP A 796 1.74 8.65 2.89
N VAL A 797 2.98 8.88 2.40
CA VAL A 797 3.64 10.20 2.39
C VAL A 797 2.81 11.25 1.64
N LYS A 798 2.08 10.86 0.59
CA LYS A 798 1.16 11.75 -0.12
C LYS A 798 -0.12 11.97 0.69
N ARG A 799 -0.73 10.92 1.25
CA ARG A 799 -1.96 11.00 2.07
C ARG A 799 -1.75 11.94 3.25
N ALA A 800 -0.67 11.73 4.02
CA ALA A 800 -0.32 12.61 5.13
C ALA A 800 -0.08 14.07 4.72
N TRP A 801 0.41 14.34 3.50
CA TRP A 801 0.51 15.70 2.96
C TRP A 801 -0.88 16.29 2.64
N ASP A 802 -1.77 15.50 2.05
CA ASP A 802 -3.14 15.92 1.75
C ASP A 802 -3.94 16.18 3.05
N ASP A 803 -3.73 15.36 4.09
CA ASP A 803 -4.45 15.41 5.38
C ASP A 803 -3.94 16.49 6.34
N HIS A 804 -2.63 16.82 6.30
CA HIS A 804 -1.97 17.67 7.30
C HIS A 804 -1.22 18.88 6.71
N GLY A 805 -1.23 19.02 5.37
CA GLY A 805 -0.34 19.94 4.68
C GLY A 805 1.12 19.58 4.93
N ALA A 806 1.97 20.57 5.18
CA ALA A 806 3.41 20.38 5.34
C ALA A 806 3.95 20.70 6.75
N GLY A 807 3.06 20.97 7.72
CA GLY A 807 3.40 21.47 9.05
C GLY A 807 3.91 20.41 10.02
N ALA A 808 3.88 20.74 11.32
CA ALA A 808 4.39 19.86 12.38
C ALA A 808 3.71 18.48 12.43
N ALA A 809 2.38 18.41 12.23
CA ALA A 809 1.65 17.14 12.19
C ALA A 809 2.14 16.22 11.05
N TYR A 810 2.31 16.78 9.84
CA TYR A 810 2.90 16.05 8.72
C TYR A 810 4.32 15.56 9.04
N LEU A 811 5.15 16.40 9.66
CA LEU A 811 6.50 16.00 10.09
C LEU A 811 6.48 14.88 11.15
N GLU A 812 5.47 14.82 12.02
CA GLU A 812 5.29 13.70 12.96
C GLU A 812 4.90 12.41 12.22
N THR A 813 3.95 12.46 11.28
CA THR A 813 3.62 11.31 10.43
C THR A 813 4.81 10.81 9.60
N LEU A 814 5.64 11.72 9.06
CA LEU A 814 6.87 11.34 8.37
C LEU A 814 7.88 10.63 9.31
N GLN A 815 7.91 10.97 10.60
CA GLN A 815 8.76 10.26 11.56
C GLN A 815 8.24 8.85 11.84
N ASP A 816 6.92 8.65 11.86
CA ASP A 816 6.31 7.31 12.01
C ASP A 816 6.59 6.42 10.80
N ILE A 817 6.30 6.92 9.58
CA ILE A 817 6.62 6.23 8.33
C ILE A 817 8.13 5.92 8.24
N GLY A 818 8.97 6.90 8.56
CA GLY A 818 10.42 6.75 8.57
C GLY A 818 10.94 5.73 9.59
N ALA A 819 10.27 5.61 10.73
CA ALA A 819 10.62 4.69 11.80
C ALA A 819 10.12 3.26 11.54
N ASP A 820 9.06 3.09 10.74
CA ASP A 820 8.64 1.80 10.18
C ASP A 820 9.64 1.31 9.13
N LEU A 821 9.96 2.14 8.12
CA LEU A 821 10.98 1.83 7.11
C LEU A 821 12.33 1.44 7.74
N PHE A 822 12.77 2.15 8.79
CA PHE A 822 13.99 1.79 9.51
C PHE A 822 13.90 0.41 10.19
N GLY A 823 12.70 0.03 10.67
CA GLY A 823 12.46 -1.29 11.26
C GLY A 823 12.38 -2.42 10.25
N THR A 824 11.81 -2.15 9.07
CA THR A 824 11.57 -3.14 8.01
C THR A 824 12.83 -3.41 7.18
N LEU A 825 13.59 -2.37 6.82
CA LEU A 825 14.72 -2.51 5.88
C LEU A 825 16.05 -2.84 6.56
N PHE A 826 16.28 -2.42 7.80
CA PHE A 826 17.57 -2.55 8.49
C PHE A 826 17.53 -3.66 9.58
N PRO A 827 18.48 -4.60 9.60
CA PRO A 827 18.57 -5.61 10.65
C PRO A 827 18.91 -4.99 12.02
N GLU A 828 18.55 -5.70 13.11
CA GLU A 828 18.67 -5.21 14.49
C GLU A 828 20.05 -4.68 14.85
N ASP A 829 21.12 -5.44 14.56
CA ASP A 829 22.49 -5.05 14.88
C ASP A 829 22.90 -3.75 14.17
N LEU A 830 22.51 -3.58 12.90
CA LEU A 830 22.75 -2.35 12.16
C LEU A 830 21.93 -1.18 12.72
N ARG A 831 20.68 -1.41 13.12
CA ARG A 831 19.87 -0.39 13.80
C ARG A 831 20.52 0.03 15.12
N ALA A 832 21.09 -0.91 15.88
CA ALA A 832 21.81 -0.65 17.12
C ALA A 832 23.10 0.15 16.87
N LEU A 833 23.91 -0.23 15.87
CA LEU A 833 25.13 0.48 15.47
C LEU A 833 24.85 1.93 15.07
N LEU A 834 23.86 2.14 14.19
CA LEU A 834 23.45 3.47 13.74
C LEU A 834 22.91 4.31 14.90
N TRP A 835 22.09 3.71 15.77
CA TRP A 835 21.57 4.41 16.93
C TRP A 835 22.66 4.80 17.92
N ALA A 836 23.60 3.91 18.23
CA ALA A 836 24.72 4.18 19.15
C ALA A 836 25.60 5.34 18.64
N ASN A 837 25.79 5.43 17.32
CA ASN A 837 26.64 6.44 16.69
C ASN A 837 25.89 7.66 16.15
N ARG A 838 24.57 7.79 16.36
CA ARG A 838 23.67 8.77 15.72
C ARG A 838 24.15 10.23 15.69
N SER A 839 24.86 10.69 16.72
CA SER A 839 25.42 12.06 16.80
C SER A 839 26.73 12.27 16.01
N LYS A 840 27.29 11.20 15.44
CA LYS A 840 28.58 11.17 14.72
C LYS A 840 28.44 10.69 13.26
N LEU A 841 27.22 10.39 12.79
CA LEU A 841 26.97 9.83 11.45
C LEU A 841 27.12 10.86 10.32
N ALA A 842 26.89 12.14 10.58
CA ALA A 842 27.10 13.18 9.56
C ALA A 842 28.61 13.46 9.37
N PRO A 843 29.07 13.78 8.13
CA PRO A 843 28.36 13.67 6.86
C PRO A 843 28.23 12.21 6.40
N MET A 844 27.13 11.89 5.72
CA MET A 844 26.80 10.51 5.32
C MET A 844 26.71 10.32 3.79
N VAL A 845 27.24 9.20 3.31
CA VAL A 845 27.16 8.79 1.89
C VAL A 845 26.43 7.46 1.79
N LEU A 846 25.44 7.39 0.90
CA LEU A 846 24.70 6.18 0.57
C LEU A 846 25.02 5.74 -0.86
N ARG A 847 25.36 4.46 -1.04
CA ARG A 847 25.46 3.83 -2.36
C ARG A 847 24.51 2.64 -2.40
N ALA A 848 23.45 2.74 -3.20
CA ALA A 848 22.50 1.66 -3.45
C ALA A 848 22.40 1.43 -4.97
N ASP A 849 22.28 0.18 -5.37
CA ASP A 849 21.87 -0.22 -6.73
C ASP A 849 20.35 -0.05 -6.94
N GLU A 850 19.59 -0.14 -5.85
CA GLU A 850 18.16 0.11 -5.77
C GLU A 850 17.80 1.62 -5.93
N PRO A 851 16.91 2.00 -6.88
CA PRO A 851 16.55 3.40 -7.16
C PRO A 851 15.33 3.98 -6.41
N ASP A 852 14.39 3.16 -5.92
CA ASP A 852 13.04 3.60 -5.51
C ASP A 852 12.90 3.92 -4.01
N VAL A 853 13.71 3.31 -3.14
CA VAL A 853 13.60 3.47 -1.69
C VAL A 853 13.86 4.93 -1.28
N PRO A 854 12.97 5.55 -0.47
CA PRO A 854 13.12 6.92 0.00
C PRO A 854 14.05 7.00 1.22
N TRP A 855 15.33 6.63 1.05
CA TRP A 855 16.32 6.55 2.12
C TRP A 855 16.46 7.82 2.98
N GLU A 856 16.14 9.01 2.47
CA GLU A 856 16.14 10.28 3.22
C GLU A 856 15.11 10.25 4.37
N LEU A 857 13.98 9.56 4.15
CA LEU A 857 12.85 9.44 5.06
C LEU A 857 13.12 8.46 6.22
N ILE A 858 14.16 7.63 6.14
CA ILE A 858 14.52 6.70 7.22
C ILE A 858 14.76 7.47 8.52
N HIS A 859 14.01 7.15 9.57
CA HIS A 859 14.08 7.82 10.86
C HIS A 859 14.75 6.92 11.90
N LEU A 860 15.89 7.37 12.44
CA LEU A 860 16.61 6.62 13.45
C LEU A 860 15.82 6.52 14.76
N LYS A 861 15.77 5.32 15.33
CA LYS A 861 15.22 5.01 16.66
C LYS A 861 16.12 3.98 17.35
N PRO A 862 16.01 3.77 18.68
CA PRO A 862 16.65 2.64 19.34
C PRO A 862 16.20 1.33 18.66
N ALA A 863 17.12 0.37 18.50
CA ALA A 863 16.84 -0.88 17.78
C ALA A 863 15.56 -1.58 18.26
N ASN A 864 15.40 -1.66 19.59
CA ASN A 864 14.27 -2.29 20.28
C ASN A 864 13.46 -1.27 21.11
N GLY A 865 13.27 -0.06 20.59
CA GLY A 865 12.52 1.00 21.27
C GLY A 865 11.75 1.91 20.32
N THR A 866 10.89 2.76 20.87
CA THR A 866 10.11 3.74 20.10
C THR A 866 10.98 4.92 19.63
N ARG A 867 10.55 5.61 18.57
CA ARG A 867 11.22 6.84 18.12
C ARG A 867 11.18 7.91 19.21
N GLN A 868 12.19 8.78 19.24
CA GLN A 868 12.20 9.96 20.10
C GLN A 868 11.41 11.10 19.43
N LYS A 869 10.95 12.07 20.22
CA LYS A 869 10.22 13.27 19.73
C LYS A 869 11.08 14.19 18.84
N ALA A 870 12.40 14.13 18.99
CA ALA A 870 13.31 14.91 18.17
C ALA A 870 13.54 14.21 16.81
N PRO A 871 13.35 14.91 15.67
CA PRO A 871 13.66 14.35 14.35
C PRO A 871 15.12 13.89 14.23
N ALA A 872 15.29 12.68 13.71
CA ALA A 872 16.58 12.01 13.50
C ALA A 872 16.60 11.26 12.15
N PHE A 873 16.23 11.97 11.08
CA PHE A 873 16.17 11.40 9.73
C PHE A 873 17.57 11.24 9.10
N LEU A 874 17.78 10.21 8.28
CA LEU A 874 19.02 10.06 7.50
C LEU A 874 19.22 11.26 6.56
N GLY A 875 18.16 11.81 5.96
CA GLY A 875 18.24 13.03 5.17
C GLY A 875 18.81 14.22 5.96
N GLN A 876 18.51 14.33 7.26
CA GLN A 876 18.98 15.40 8.15
C GLN A 876 20.50 15.37 8.37
N LEU A 877 21.16 14.21 8.18
CA LEU A 877 22.60 14.00 8.35
C LEU A 877 23.44 14.46 7.15
N GLY A 878 22.85 15.26 6.25
CA GLY A 878 23.50 15.71 5.01
C GLY A 878 23.70 14.57 4.01
N MET A 879 22.84 13.54 4.02
CA MET A 879 23.00 12.35 3.19
C MET A 879 23.03 12.69 1.69
N LEU A 880 24.01 12.11 1.00
CA LEU A 880 24.17 12.15 -0.46
C LEU A 880 24.16 10.73 -1.05
N ARG A 881 23.58 10.57 -2.24
CA ARG A 881 23.50 9.29 -2.97
C ARG A 881 24.53 9.20 -4.11
N TRP A 882 25.08 8.02 -4.38
CA TRP A 882 25.80 7.76 -5.64
C TRP A 882 25.73 6.30 -6.13
N PRO A 883 24.92 5.98 -7.17
CA PRO A 883 24.66 4.60 -7.60
C PRO A 883 25.63 4.06 -8.68
N PHE A 884 26.61 4.84 -9.14
CA PHE A 884 27.53 4.44 -10.21
C PHE A 884 28.93 4.05 -9.70
N ASP A 885 29.70 3.34 -10.52
CA ASP A 885 31.11 3.05 -10.30
C ASP A 885 31.98 4.29 -10.54
N GLY A 886 32.82 4.62 -9.56
CA GLY A 886 33.65 5.82 -9.55
C GLY A 886 32.86 7.12 -9.45
N TYR A 887 33.56 8.22 -9.12
CA TYR A 887 32.98 9.56 -9.03
C TYR A 887 33.45 10.49 -10.17
N PRO A 888 32.67 11.53 -10.50
CA PRO A 888 33.11 12.62 -11.36
C PRO A 888 34.20 13.46 -10.68
N GLN A 889 34.74 14.44 -11.43
CA GLN A 889 35.65 15.45 -10.89
C GLN A 889 35.05 16.18 -9.67
N ALA A 890 35.87 16.48 -8.66
CA ALA A 890 35.46 17.28 -7.50
C ALA A 890 35.05 18.73 -7.84
N THR A 891 35.40 19.22 -9.03
CA THR A 891 35.04 20.58 -9.47
C THR A 891 33.70 20.58 -10.22
N LEU A 892 32.66 21.10 -9.56
CA LEU A 892 31.46 21.60 -10.25
C LEU A 892 31.77 22.99 -10.82
N ARG A 893 31.31 23.28 -12.03
CA ARG A 893 31.51 24.60 -12.67
C ARG A 893 30.22 25.42 -12.64
N ALA A 894 30.33 26.74 -12.65
CA ALA A 894 29.25 27.67 -12.96
C ALA A 894 29.82 28.92 -13.62
N ARG A 895 30.36 28.78 -14.83
CA ARG A 895 30.97 29.90 -15.56
C ARG A 895 29.90 30.89 -16.05
N PRO A 896 30.18 32.20 -16.07
CA PRO A 896 29.26 33.21 -16.61
C PRO A 896 28.76 32.84 -18.01
N GLY A 897 27.45 33.00 -18.25
CA GLY A 897 26.83 32.65 -19.52
C GLY A 897 26.71 31.14 -19.81
N ARG A 898 27.15 30.24 -18.92
CA ARG A 898 26.91 28.78 -18.98
C ARG A 898 25.96 28.25 -17.89
N VAL A 899 25.45 29.13 -17.02
CA VAL A 899 24.35 28.84 -16.09
C VAL A 899 23.00 29.07 -16.80
N ARG A 900 22.07 28.13 -16.70
CA ARG A 900 20.74 28.17 -17.32
C ARG A 900 19.64 28.03 -16.29
N VAL A 901 18.66 28.92 -16.34
CA VAL A 901 17.45 28.87 -15.50
C VAL A 901 16.24 28.65 -16.39
N LEU A 902 15.39 27.70 -16.02
CA LEU A 902 14.14 27.40 -16.69
C LEU A 902 12.97 27.55 -15.71
N CYS A 903 12.21 28.63 -15.89
CA CYS A 903 10.99 28.91 -15.14
C CYS A 903 9.84 29.13 -16.15
N PRO A 904 8.96 28.14 -16.39
CA PRO A 904 7.83 28.26 -17.30
C PRO A 904 6.83 29.36 -16.94
N ASP A 905 6.52 30.23 -17.90
CA ASP A 905 5.43 31.20 -17.76
C ASP A 905 4.05 30.50 -17.80
N ARG A 906 3.14 30.94 -16.93
CA ARG A 906 1.70 30.58 -16.98
C ARG A 906 0.89 31.76 -17.53
N ALA A 907 -0.13 31.46 -18.32
CA ALA A 907 -1.20 32.40 -18.67
C ALA A 907 -2.48 32.04 -17.90
N GLY A 908 -2.93 32.92 -17.00
CA GLY A 908 -4.15 32.72 -16.21
C GLY A 908 -4.06 33.28 -14.79
N PRO A 909 -5.14 33.18 -13.98
CA PRO A 909 -5.22 33.79 -12.64
C PRO A 909 -4.19 33.29 -11.63
N ALA A 910 -3.70 32.06 -11.82
CA ALA A 910 -2.60 31.50 -11.06
C ALA A 910 -1.28 31.68 -11.84
N ALA A 911 -0.74 32.89 -11.85
CA ALA A 911 0.62 33.20 -12.31
C ALA A 911 1.67 32.28 -11.62
N PRO A 912 2.92 32.19 -12.12
CA PRO A 912 3.99 31.50 -11.37
C PRO A 912 4.06 32.05 -9.94
N GLY A 913 4.19 31.17 -8.96
CA GLY A 913 4.31 31.55 -7.56
C GLY A 913 5.47 32.54 -7.36
N ALA A 914 5.32 33.46 -6.41
CA ALA A 914 6.32 34.50 -6.19
C ALA A 914 7.71 33.92 -5.82
N GLY A 915 7.80 32.66 -5.38
CA GLY A 915 9.05 31.92 -5.19
C GLY A 915 9.80 31.64 -6.50
N VAL A 916 9.12 31.09 -7.51
CA VAL A 916 9.71 30.71 -8.82
C VAL A 916 10.44 31.88 -9.49
N ARG A 917 9.87 33.10 -9.39
CA ARG A 917 10.50 34.30 -9.93
C ARG A 917 11.71 34.74 -9.10
N LYS A 918 11.61 34.71 -7.77
CA LYS A 918 12.74 35.03 -6.86
C LYS A 918 13.92 34.08 -7.04
N GLU A 919 13.69 32.79 -7.33
CA GLU A 919 14.75 31.82 -7.63
C GLU A 919 15.50 32.21 -8.91
N ALA A 920 14.78 32.57 -9.97
CA ALA A 920 15.38 33.05 -11.22
C ALA A 920 16.16 34.35 -11.02
N ASP A 921 15.56 35.35 -10.36
CA ASP A 921 16.17 36.66 -10.10
C ASP A 921 17.43 36.50 -9.20
N PHE A 922 17.41 35.60 -8.21
CA PHE A 922 18.58 35.27 -7.37
C PHE A 922 19.71 34.64 -8.20
N LEU A 923 19.39 33.67 -9.07
CA LEU A 923 20.38 32.99 -9.91
C LEU A 923 20.98 33.91 -10.98
N GLU A 924 20.20 34.83 -11.53
CA GLU A 924 20.71 35.89 -12.41
C GLU A 924 21.70 36.79 -11.65
N GLN A 925 21.33 37.28 -10.45
CA GLN A 925 22.16 38.18 -9.65
C GLN A 925 23.44 37.53 -9.08
N ARG A 926 23.38 36.26 -8.67
CA ARG A 926 24.49 35.59 -7.95
C ARG A 926 25.37 34.72 -8.83
N LEU A 927 24.85 34.21 -9.95
CA LEU A 927 25.55 33.28 -10.85
C LEU A 927 25.57 33.72 -12.32
N GLY A 928 25.04 34.90 -12.65
CA GLY A 928 24.97 35.39 -14.03
C GLY A 928 24.15 34.47 -14.94
N ALA A 929 23.11 33.85 -14.37
CA ALA A 929 22.27 32.89 -15.06
C ALA A 929 21.52 33.50 -16.23
N SER A 930 21.43 32.76 -17.34
CA SER A 930 20.62 33.14 -18.50
C SER A 930 19.30 32.35 -18.51
N SER A 931 18.18 33.05 -18.66
CA SER A 931 16.87 32.41 -18.82
C SER A 931 16.82 31.57 -20.11
N LEU A 932 16.34 30.33 -19.99
CA LEU A 932 16.08 29.41 -21.10
C LEU A 932 14.58 29.47 -21.45
N PRO A 933 14.21 29.73 -22.72
CA PRO A 933 12.82 29.65 -23.14
C PRO A 933 12.25 28.27 -22.85
N GLY A 934 11.09 28.18 -22.18
CA GLY A 934 10.54 26.90 -21.71
C GLY A 934 10.09 25.89 -22.75
N THR A 935 10.38 26.12 -24.03
CA THR A 935 10.02 25.23 -25.12
C THR A 935 10.83 23.93 -25.12
N GLU A 936 10.19 22.85 -25.53
CA GLU A 936 10.83 21.55 -25.76
C GLU A 936 12.02 21.64 -26.73
N ALA A 937 11.93 22.49 -27.76
CA ALA A 937 12.98 22.70 -28.76
C ALA A 937 14.25 23.33 -28.15
N ALA A 938 14.10 24.36 -27.31
CA ALA A 938 15.23 24.99 -26.64
C ALA A 938 15.93 24.01 -25.69
N LEU A 939 15.16 23.23 -24.91
CA LEU A 939 15.71 22.27 -23.97
C LEU A 939 16.36 21.06 -24.66
N ARG A 940 15.76 20.52 -25.73
CA ARG A 940 16.40 19.48 -26.57
C ARG A 940 17.71 19.96 -27.18
N THR A 941 17.78 21.22 -27.62
CA THR A 941 19.01 21.83 -28.16
C THR A 941 20.08 21.93 -27.07
N LEU A 942 19.72 22.41 -25.88
CA LEU A 942 20.62 22.51 -24.73
C LEU A 942 21.19 21.14 -24.30
N LEU A 943 20.31 20.14 -24.15
CA LEU A 943 20.70 18.79 -23.74
C LEU A 943 21.59 18.10 -24.77
N ARG A 944 21.31 18.24 -26.07
CA ARG A 944 22.12 17.67 -27.16
C ARG A 944 23.48 18.33 -27.30
N GLY A 945 23.59 19.63 -26.99
CA GLY A 945 24.85 20.37 -27.02
C GLY A 945 25.72 20.13 -25.78
N GLY A 946 25.13 19.87 -24.61
CA GLY A 946 25.88 19.72 -23.35
C GLY A 946 26.53 21.02 -22.84
N ASP A 947 26.26 22.15 -23.51
CA ASP A 947 27.04 23.39 -23.44
C ASP A 947 26.68 24.29 -22.24
N PHE A 948 26.27 23.70 -21.12
CA PHE A 948 25.97 24.37 -19.86
C PHE A 948 26.73 23.74 -18.70
N ASP A 949 27.00 24.52 -17.66
CA ASP A 949 27.63 24.06 -16.42
C ASP A 949 26.61 23.81 -15.31
N LEU A 950 25.50 24.54 -15.32
CA LEU A 950 24.44 24.43 -14.33
C LEU A 950 23.08 24.61 -15.03
N LEU A 951 22.16 23.68 -14.79
CA LEU A 951 20.76 23.79 -15.19
C LEU A 951 19.88 23.81 -13.94
N HIS A 952 19.17 24.90 -13.71
CA HIS A 952 18.16 25.04 -12.68
C HIS A 952 16.77 25.06 -13.31
N PHE A 953 15.84 24.29 -12.77
CA PHE A 953 14.42 24.31 -13.11
C PHE A 953 13.58 24.58 -11.86
N SER A 954 12.57 25.43 -12.00
CA SER A 954 11.58 25.69 -10.95
C SER A 954 10.18 25.69 -11.57
N GLY A 955 9.25 24.89 -11.02
CA GLY A 955 7.94 24.66 -11.62
C GLY A 955 7.22 23.39 -11.15
N HIS A 956 6.63 22.64 -12.08
CA HIS A 956 5.84 21.44 -11.74
C HIS A 956 6.42 20.16 -12.34
N GLY A 957 6.45 19.12 -11.52
CA GLY A 957 6.80 17.76 -11.87
C GLY A 957 5.75 16.75 -11.36
N VAL A 958 5.64 15.62 -12.05
CA VAL A 958 4.81 14.47 -11.64
C VAL A 958 5.56 13.18 -11.99
N ALA A 959 5.63 12.26 -11.03
CA ALA A 959 6.25 10.95 -11.21
C ALA A 959 5.53 9.87 -10.38
N ASP A 960 5.10 8.81 -11.06
CA ASP A 960 4.54 7.59 -10.47
C ASP A 960 5.66 6.54 -10.37
N PRO A 961 5.95 5.95 -9.19
CA PRO A 961 6.91 4.85 -9.06
C PRO A 961 6.58 3.65 -9.95
N LYS A 962 5.30 3.36 -10.23
CA LYS A 962 4.86 2.23 -11.07
C LYS A 962 4.87 2.53 -12.58
N ASP A 963 5.09 3.79 -12.97
CA ASP A 963 5.29 4.22 -14.37
C ASP A 963 6.41 5.28 -14.44
N ILE A 964 7.56 4.98 -13.84
CA ILE A 964 8.64 5.97 -13.69
C ILE A 964 9.22 6.43 -15.03
N GLY A 965 9.10 5.59 -16.08
CA GLY A 965 9.51 5.93 -17.44
C GLY A 965 8.67 7.03 -18.09
N SER A 966 7.44 7.26 -17.61
CA SER A 966 6.61 8.36 -18.09
C SER A 966 6.79 9.67 -17.32
N ALA A 967 7.56 9.72 -16.22
CA ALA A 967 7.77 10.90 -15.38
C ALA A 967 7.95 12.21 -16.17
N LYS A 968 7.20 13.26 -15.80
CA LYS A 968 7.00 14.49 -16.59
C LYS A 968 7.34 15.74 -15.80
N LEU A 969 7.96 16.69 -16.49
CA LEU A 969 8.27 18.04 -16.02
C LEU A 969 7.57 19.03 -16.98
N LEU A 970 6.72 19.92 -16.45
CA LEU A 970 5.88 20.82 -17.24
C LEU A 970 6.71 21.97 -17.84
N LEU A 971 6.55 22.23 -19.14
CA LEU A 971 7.40 23.12 -19.94
C LEU A 971 6.71 24.39 -20.45
N THR A 972 5.54 24.28 -21.09
CA THR A 972 4.76 25.44 -21.59
C THR A 972 3.28 25.12 -21.70
N GLN A 973 2.47 26.17 -21.73
CA GLN A 973 1.09 26.15 -22.20
C GLN A 973 1.03 26.75 -23.63
N VAL A 974 0.51 25.99 -24.60
CA VAL A 974 0.33 26.47 -25.99
C VAL A 974 -1.15 26.63 -26.30
N LEU A 975 -1.59 27.84 -26.65
CA LEU A 975 -2.91 28.08 -27.21
C LEU A 975 -2.93 27.63 -28.68
N GLU A 976 -3.68 26.58 -29.00
CA GLU A 976 -3.94 26.20 -30.40
C GLU A 976 -5.05 27.11 -31.00
N GLY A 977 -5.07 27.24 -32.33
CA GLY A 977 -6.04 28.09 -33.05
C GLY A 977 -7.47 27.63 -32.81
N GLY A 978 -8.17 28.31 -31.90
CA GLY A 978 -9.45 27.88 -31.33
C GLY A 978 -9.55 28.07 -29.81
N GLY A 979 -8.44 28.37 -29.13
CA GLY A 979 -8.42 28.74 -27.70
C GLY A 979 -8.15 27.58 -26.73
N ALA A 980 -7.93 26.36 -27.22
CA ALA A 980 -7.57 25.22 -26.39
C ALA A 980 -6.11 25.32 -25.91
N VAL A 981 -5.89 25.16 -24.60
CA VAL A 981 -4.55 25.18 -23.98
C VAL A 981 -3.96 23.78 -23.92
N LYS A 982 -2.83 23.58 -24.60
CA LYS A 982 -2.10 22.31 -24.67
C LYS A 982 -0.82 22.36 -23.85
N LEU A 983 -0.71 21.46 -22.88
CA LEU A 983 0.48 21.34 -22.03
C LEU A 983 1.62 20.64 -22.79
N ARG A 984 2.85 21.13 -22.61
CA ARG A 984 4.09 20.50 -23.10
C ARG A 984 4.93 20.04 -21.92
N TYR A 985 5.70 18.97 -22.11
CA TYR A 985 6.48 18.33 -21.06
C TYR A 985 7.85 17.89 -21.54
N LEU A 986 8.83 17.90 -20.64
CA LEU A 986 10.02 17.06 -20.73
C LEU A 986 9.70 15.73 -20.04
N THR A 987 10.20 14.62 -20.58
CA THR A 987 10.16 13.31 -19.92
C THR A 987 11.57 12.80 -19.61
N ALA A 988 11.73 11.92 -18.61
CA ALA A 988 13.01 11.29 -18.32
C ALA A 988 13.60 10.59 -19.56
N ARG A 989 12.77 9.85 -20.30
CA ARG A 989 13.10 9.25 -21.60
C ARG A 989 13.61 10.28 -22.63
N ALA A 990 13.07 11.49 -22.64
CA ALA A 990 13.55 12.53 -23.55
C ALA A 990 14.97 13.01 -23.18
N VAL A 991 15.33 13.03 -21.88
CA VAL A 991 16.69 13.33 -21.42
C VAL A 991 17.65 12.21 -21.83
N GLU A 992 17.37 10.96 -21.46
CA GLU A 992 18.22 9.78 -21.80
C GLU A 992 18.58 9.72 -23.28
N GLN A 993 17.59 9.94 -24.15
CA GLN A 993 17.74 9.79 -25.60
C GLN A 993 18.33 11.02 -26.31
N ASN A 994 18.59 12.12 -25.60
CA ASN A 994 19.04 13.38 -26.22
C ASN A 994 20.20 14.07 -25.49
N ALA A 995 20.44 13.79 -24.21
CA ALA A 995 21.44 14.49 -23.42
C ALA A 995 22.86 13.97 -23.68
N ARG A 996 23.81 14.91 -23.78
CA ARG A 996 25.26 14.65 -23.96
C ARG A 996 26.03 15.51 -22.96
N LEU A 997 26.04 15.11 -21.70
CA LEU A 997 26.48 15.97 -20.59
C LEU A 997 27.91 15.67 -20.11
N ARG A 998 28.38 14.44 -20.34
CA ARG A 998 29.77 14.03 -20.11
C ARG A 998 30.72 14.79 -21.04
N ARG A 999 31.81 15.29 -20.48
CA ARG A 999 32.90 15.99 -21.19
C ARG A 999 34.19 15.19 -21.14
N ASP A 1000 35.11 15.52 -22.05
CA ASP A 1000 36.39 14.82 -22.20
C ASP A 1000 37.31 14.95 -20.98
N ASP A 1001 37.15 16.01 -20.17
CA ASP A 1001 37.88 16.22 -18.91
C ASP A 1001 37.28 15.48 -17.69
N GLY A 1002 36.24 14.66 -17.90
CA GLY A 1002 35.52 13.96 -16.84
C GLY A 1002 34.63 14.87 -15.97
N SER A 1003 34.51 16.16 -16.30
CA SER A 1003 33.53 17.04 -15.66
C SER A 1003 32.13 16.87 -16.28
N GLY A 1004 31.11 17.30 -15.54
CA GLY A 1004 29.73 17.33 -15.97
C GLY A 1004 28.96 18.48 -15.30
N PRO A 1005 27.73 18.78 -15.74
CA PRO A 1005 26.93 19.85 -15.14
C PRO A 1005 26.31 19.46 -13.79
N LEU A 1006 25.99 20.49 -13.00
CA LEU A 1006 25.04 20.41 -11.87
C LEU A 1006 23.61 20.62 -12.40
N VAL A 1007 22.70 19.70 -12.09
CA VAL A 1007 21.28 19.79 -12.45
C VAL A 1007 20.43 19.88 -11.18
N VAL A 1008 19.57 20.89 -11.09
CA VAL A 1008 18.65 21.10 -9.96
C VAL A 1008 17.24 21.24 -10.51
N LEU A 1009 16.37 20.28 -10.22
CA LEU A 1009 14.96 20.31 -10.60
C LEU A 1009 14.10 20.55 -9.35
N ASN A 1010 13.88 21.82 -9.05
CA ASN A 1010 13.07 22.28 -7.93
C ASN A 1010 11.57 22.15 -8.24
N ALA A 1011 11.07 20.91 -8.23
CA ALA A 1011 9.65 20.60 -8.38
C ALA A 1011 9.31 19.24 -7.78
N CYS A 1012 8.04 19.06 -7.43
CA CYS A 1012 7.52 17.86 -6.78
C CYS A 1012 7.87 16.57 -7.53
N GLN A 1013 8.18 15.50 -6.77
CA GLN A 1013 8.30 14.11 -7.23
C GLN A 1013 9.42 13.78 -8.25
N LEU A 1014 10.17 14.76 -8.78
CA LEU A 1014 11.24 14.53 -9.77
C LEU A 1014 12.48 13.80 -9.21
N GLY A 1015 12.55 13.61 -7.90
CA GLY A 1015 13.55 12.78 -7.23
C GLY A 1015 13.27 11.28 -7.27
N ARG A 1016 12.04 10.87 -7.62
CA ARG A 1016 11.62 9.45 -7.58
C ARG A 1016 12.38 8.59 -8.58
N GLY A 1017 12.71 7.37 -8.16
CA GLY A 1017 13.12 6.25 -9.00
C GLY A 1017 12.03 5.19 -9.05
N GLY A 1018 12.31 4.10 -9.77
CA GLY A 1018 11.40 2.97 -9.96
C GLY A 1018 11.95 1.99 -11.00
N ASP A 1019 11.31 0.84 -11.15
CA ASP A 1019 11.64 -0.16 -12.17
C ASP A 1019 11.07 0.20 -13.56
N GLN A 1020 11.74 -0.31 -14.59
CA GLN A 1020 11.30 -0.32 -15.99
C GLN A 1020 11.52 -1.71 -16.58
N LEU A 1021 11.05 -1.91 -17.82
CA LEU A 1021 11.16 -3.18 -18.57
C LEU A 1021 12.58 -3.78 -18.59
N THR A 1022 13.62 -2.94 -18.51
CA THR A 1022 15.03 -3.37 -18.40
C THR A 1022 15.79 -2.50 -17.39
N GLY A 1023 15.60 -2.78 -16.09
CA GLY A 1023 16.28 -2.11 -14.98
C GLY A 1023 15.63 -0.80 -14.55
N SER A 1024 16.33 0.00 -13.75
CA SER A 1024 15.82 1.22 -13.11
C SER A 1024 15.45 2.37 -14.07
N GLY A 1025 14.70 3.37 -13.60
CA GLY A 1025 14.32 4.56 -14.35
C GLY A 1025 14.20 5.86 -13.52
N GLY A 1026 13.79 6.95 -14.19
CA GLY A 1026 13.54 8.25 -13.56
C GLY A 1026 14.56 9.34 -13.95
N PHE A 1027 14.27 10.60 -13.59
CA PHE A 1027 15.10 11.75 -14.02
C PHE A 1027 16.52 11.72 -13.45
N ALA A 1028 16.72 11.25 -12.22
CA ALA A 1028 18.06 11.10 -11.64
C ALA A 1028 18.95 10.19 -12.50
N LYS A 1029 18.46 8.99 -12.83
CA LYS A 1029 19.16 8.06 -13.74
C LYS A 1029 19.41 8.71 -15.10
N ALA A 1030 18.40 9.36 -15.67
CA ALA A 1030 18.48 9.99 -16.99
C ALA A 1030 19.59 11.04 -17.11
N PHE A 1031 19.72 11.91 -16.11
CA PHE A 1031 20.76 12.95 -16.09
C PHE A 1031 22.15 12.40 -15.73
N LEU A 1032 22.25 11.53 -14.73
CA LEU A 1032 23.55 11.01 -14.29
C LEU A 1032 24.18 10.07 -15.32
N SER A 1033 23.42 9.15 -15.91
CA SER A 1033 23.92 8.22 -16.94
C SER A 1033 24.34 8.91 -18.25
N THR A 1034 23.78 10.09 -18.54
CA THR A 1034 24.19 10.94 -19.67
C THR A 1034 25.34 11.89 -19.34
N GLY A 1035 25.80 11.91 -18.08
CA GLY A 1035 27.03 12.55 -17.63
C GLY A 1035 26.87 13.81 -16.78
N ALA A 1036 25.73 14.04 -16.12
CA ALA A 1036 25.64 15.04 -15.06
C ALA A 1036 26.55 14.67 -13.88
N ALA A 1037 27.26 15.65 -13.32
CA ALA A 1037 28.15 15.44 -12.17
C ALA A 1037 27.39 15.51 -10.82
N ALA A 1038 26.25 16.21 -10.80
CA ALA A 1038 25.36 16.26 -9.65
C ALA A 1038 23.90 16.48 -10.07
N TYR A 1039 22.96 15.91 -9.32
CA TYR A 1039 21.51 16.02 -9.53
C TYR A 1039 20.78 16.25 -8.21
N VAL A 1040 19.89 17.24 -8.14
CA VAL A 1040 19.08 17.61 -6.96
C VAL A 1040 17.60 17.69 -7.36
N ALA A 1041 16.70 17.03 -6.63
CA ALA A 1041 15.26 17.11 -6.84
C ALA A 1041 14.45 16.66 -5.60
N ALA A 1042 13.14 16.93 -5.56
CA ALA A 1042 12.26 16.51 -4.48
C ALA A 1042 11.56 15.16 -4.76
N LEU A 1043 11.46 14.28 -3.75
CA LEU A 1043 10.81 12.97 -3.80
C LEU A 1043 9.28 13.02 -3.68
N TRP A 1044 8.74 14.07 -3.06
CA TRP A 1044 7.30 14.29 -2.86
C TRP A 1044 6.93 15.77 -3.04
N SER A 1045 5.78 16.18 -2.52
CA SER A 1045 5.29 17.57 -2.57
C SER A 1045 6.18 18.54 -1.77
N ILE A 1046 6.26 19.79 -2.23
CA ILE A 1046 7.05 20.86 -1.62
C ILE A 1046 6.28 22.17 -1.63
N HIS A 1047 6.53 23.07 -0.67
CA HIS A 1047 6.02 24.44 -0.68
C HIS A 1047 7.05 25.45 -1.20
N ASP A 1048 6.57 26.48 -1.91
CA ASP A 1048 7.39 27.53 -2.54
C ASP A 1048 8.44 28.16 -1.61
N THR A 1049 8.06 28.59 -0.39
CA THR A 1049 8.97 29.35 0.48
C THR A 1049 10.09 28.48 1.06
N PRO A 1050 9.83 27.32 1.69
CA PRO A 1050 10.91 26.44 2.15
C PRO A 1050 11.76 25.87 1.00
N ALA A 1051 11.18 25.66 -0.19
CA ALA A 1051 11.91 25.25 -1.38
C ALA A 1051 12.89 26.34 -1.85
N HIS A 1052 12.44 27.60 -1.91
CA HIS A 1052 13.29 28.75 -2.19
C HIS A 1052 14.41 28.90 -1.16
N ASP A 1053 14.11 28.79 0.14
CA ASP A 1053 15.09 28.86 1.23
C ASP A 1053 16.11 27.71 1.16
N PHE A 1054 15.71 26.50 0.75
CA PHE A 1054 16.62 25.38 0.49
C PHE A 1054 17.57 25.69 -0.67
N VAL A 1055 17.02 26.04 -1.83
CA VAL A 1055 17.76 26.25 -3.08
C VAL A 1055 18.74 27.42 -2.96
N THR A 1056 18.29 28.56 -2.42
CA THR A 1056 19.15 29.74 -2.26
C THR A 1056 20.29 29.49 -1.28
N SER A 1057 20.00 28.86 -0.13
CA SER A 1057 21.02 28.47 0.85
C SER A 1057 22.03 27.49 0.25
N PHE A 1058 21.58 26.49 -0.52
CA PHE A 1058 22.46 25.53 -1.19
C PHE A 1058 23.45 26.21 -2.14
N TYR A 1059 22.98 27.15 -2.97
CA TYR A 1059 23.85 27.90 -3.87
C TYR A 1059 24.73 28.92 -3.15
N ASP A 1060 24.24 29.60 -2.10
CA ASP A 1060 25.03 30.52 -1.28
C ASP A 1060 26.22 29.82 -0.62
N ARG A 1061 26.01 28.59 -0.13
CA ARG A 1061 27.03 27.75 0.49
C ARG A 1061 28.07 27.28 -0.51
N LEU A 1062 27.63 26.76 -1.66
CA LEU A 1062 28.52 26.40 -2.77
C LEU A 1062 29.34 27.60 -3.26
N LEU A 1063 28.76 28.81 -3.29
CA LEU A 1063 29.47 30.05 -3.65
C LEU A 1063 30.44 30.54 -2.57
N ALA A 1064 30.18 30.26 -1.30
CA ALA A 1064 31.13 30.49 -0.21
C ALA A 1064 32.33 29.51 -0.26
N GLY A 1065 32.27 28.48 -1.11
CA GLY A 1065 33.30 27.47 -1.30
C GLY A 1065 33.06 26.20 -0.49
N ASP A 1066 31.94 26.07 0.23
CA ASP A 1066 31.57 24.86 0.98
C ASP A 1066 31.43 23.65 0.04
N THR A 1067 31.64 22.43 0.53
CA THR A 1067 31.38 21.19 -0.22
C THR A 1067 29.89 21.01 -0.51
N VAL A 1068 29.54 20.11 -1.44
CA VAL A 1068 28.15 19.70 -1.65
C VAL A 1068 27.54 19.10 -0.38
N ALA A 1069 28.30 18.31 0.41
CA ALA A 1069 27.82 17.74 1.68
C ALA A 1069 27.50 18.83 2.73
N GLU A 1070 28.41 19.78 2.94
CA GLU A 1070 28.22 20.92 3.84
C GLU A 1070 27.04 21.82 3.38
N SER A 1071 26.99 22.10 2.08
CA SER A 1071 25.94 22.91 1.45
C SER A 1071 24.56 22.25 1.58
N ALA A 1072 24.48 20.94 1.39
CA ALA A 1072 23.25 20.16 1.55
C ALA A 1072 22.71 20.20 2.98
N ALA A 1073 23.58 19.98 3.97
CA ALA A 1073 23.20 20.04 5.38
C ALA A 1073 22.71 21.45 5.78
N ALA A 1074 23.43 22.50 5.38
CA ALA A 1074 23.06 23.89 5.64
C ALA A 1074 21.77 24.31 4.91
N ALA A 1075 21.51 23.80 3.70
CA ALA A 1075 20.28 24.03 2.96
C ALA A 1075 19.06 23.38 3.64
N ARG A 1076 19.19 22.12 4.07
CA ARG A 1076 18.13 21.43 4.83
C ARG A 1076 17.79 22.15 6.12
N GLU A 1077 18.80 22.53 6.91
CA GLU A 1077 18.58 23.23 8.18
C GLU A 1077 17.93 24.61 8.00
N LYS A 1078 18.35 25.36 6.97
CA LYS A 1078 17.74 26.65 6.62
C LYS A 1078 16.26 26.51 6.23
N ALA A 1079 15.91 25.52 5.40
CA ALA A 1079 14.54 25.26 5.02
C ALA A 1079 13.69 24.68 6.17
N ARG A 1080 14.27 23.86 7.06
CA ARG A 1080 13.62 23.37 8.29
C ARG A 1080 13.21 24.50 9.23
N ALA A 1081 14.01 25.57 9.30
CA ALA A 1081 13.69 26.75 10.09
C ALA A 1081 12.45 27.52 9.61
N ALA A 1082 11.93 27.24 8.40
CA ALA A 1082 10.66 27.78 7.90
C ALA A 1082 9.40 27.11 8.52
N GLY A 1083 9.56 26.05 9.32
CA GLY A 1083 8.47 25.41 10.07
C GLY A 1083 7.70 24.31 9.32
N ASP A 1084 8.31 23.77 8.26
CA ASP A 1084 7.70 22.90 7.24
C ASP A 1084 8.61 21.67 6.99
N ALA A 1085 8.07 20.52 6.59
CA ALA A 1085 8.83 19.29 6.32
C ALA A 1085 9.54 19.23 4.94
N THR A 1086 9.35 20.22 4.07
CA THR A 1086 9.86 20.29 2.68
C THR A 1086 11.36 20.00 2.56
N TRP A 1087 12.18 20.41 3.54
CA TRP A 1087 13.62 20.16 3.60
C TRP A 1087 14.01 18.66 3.54
N LEU A 1088 13.11 17.77 3.98
CA LEU A 1088 13.35 16.34 3.99
C LEU A 1088 13.19 15.72 2.59
N SER A 1089 12.33 16.32 1.75
CA SER A 1089 11.97 15.79 0.42
C SER A 1089 13.12 15.71 -0.58
N TYR A 1090 14.18 16.50 -0.39
CA TYR A 1090 15.26 16.60 -1.37
C TYR A 1090 16.16 15.35 -1.35
N VAL A 1091 16.28 14.71 -2.50
CA VAL A 1091 17.35 13.76 -2.81
C VAL A 1091 18.46 14.48 -3.56
N ILE A 1092 19.72 14.18 -3.20
CA ILE A 1092 20.90 14.76 -3.81
C ILE A 1092 21.83 13.62 -4.24
N TYR A 1093 22.09 13.55 -5.53
CA TYR A 1093 23.08 12.66 -6.11
C TYR A 1093 24.33 13.48 -6.47
N ALA A 1094 25.45 13.26 -5.77
CA ALA A 1094 26.66 14.03 -5.99
C ALA A 1094 27.90 13.34 -5.41
N ARG A 1095 29.07 13.77 -5.89
CA ARG A 1095 30.34 13.59 -5.18
C ARG A 1095 30.35 14.45 -3.90
N PRO A 1096 30.67 13.90 -2.71
CA PRO A 1096 30.41 14.58 -1.44
C PRO A 1096 31.35 15.75 -1.13
N ASP A 1097 32.62 15.61 -1.51
CA ASP A 1097 33.70 16.58 -1.39
C ASP A 1097 33.73 17.61 -2.54
N ALA A 1098 32.79 17.52 -3.48
CA ALA A 1098 32.76 18.42 -4.62
C ALA A 1098 32.48 19.87 -4.20
N ARG A 1099 33.09 20.83 -4.90
CA ARG A 1099 32.96 22.29 -4.67
C ARG A 1099 32.62 23.01 -5.97
N LEU A 1100 31.94 24.15 -5.86
CA LEU A 1100 31.57 24.97 -7.01
C LEU A 1100 32.66 26.00 -7.34
N VAL A 1101 33.02 26.09 -8.62
CA VAL A 1101 33.98 27.07 -9.15
C VAL A 1101 33.32 27.90 -10.24
N THR A 1102 33.42 29.23 -10.12
CA THR A 1102 32.77 30.21 -11.00
C THR A 1102 33.69 30.81 -12.07
N GLN A 1103 34.96 30.41 -12.09
CA GLN A 1103 35.99 30.84 -13.06
C GLN A 1103 36.25 29.76 -14.12
#